data_AF-A0A5X0G9H0-F1
#
_entry.id   AF-A0A5X0G9H0-F1
#
_cell.length_a   1.000
_cell.length_b   1.000
_cell.length_c   1.000
_cell.angle_alpha   90.00
_cell.angle_beta   90.00
_cell.angle_gamma   90.00
#
_symmetry.space_group_name_H-M   'P 1'
#
loop_
_entity.id
_entity.type
_entity.pdbx_description
1 polymer ?
#
loop_
_entity_poly.entity_id
_entity_poly.type
_entity_poly.pdbx_seq_one_letter_code
_entity_poly.pdbx_strand_id
1 'polypeptide(L)'
;MIVCINRLKQFGIFSDFNGTKIQKFGRYNLVYGWNGTGKSTLSNLFSCFELRSMVPRFSTGQFSVVLEDGSTITESTLHSSQLNIHVFNQRFVHENIDWDKSVKSILLIAKEKIDDLQKLEKLKSELQSKKKAHDDKQSDIKKQREALEKFLTNAAKKMKLGLQAIDTSDSYYLNYDRRKLFNFIQNNGETIIKAESVLPDERVIDLTNAAKPDQLPSIAFASTAIEPDYFKKAAGRIRDLIGTTAVNQAIQRLTDNPEIREWVQAGLEIHKNHDSQSCEFCGSPFAQLRAEALAAHFSKEFTEFQSRLQNAATWIESQGAPANQFPASTEFYKELSAEAEKLQKDYATAAEKIDQQIDAWREALKAKITDPGKTDIQISDVVEDDVTNFNDILKSIVALVGKHNNKTSNFKSETSKSKVALELHFAAAEVQEFDYAGSEKKCNDLESEAKNDHKEIEKISLEVGAIEAALSNETVGAKEFNDILHRFIGRSELCLNFNQKKKGYEIIRNGVGEHDGNLSEGEKTAIAFVYFITKLKENGNNIKDTIVVVDDPVSSFDSNHLFHAYSFLRTQCTEAKQLFVLTHNFTYFKLVRDWFTGTNRNRVKKGNAENCFFYRLDAPPGSPRHSLLVDADDSLKNYGSEYHYIFKKLYEYRAHTTLNRDEAFLTANLARKLVESFFTFKYPRRRSDISQLMEAGLKDCTITTPELKEKIYRFINKYSHSDVIEITEESAENLAGESHSVIGNIFQWLEEVDKKHYDEMIQVATA
;
A
#
# COMPACT_ATOMS: atom_id res chain seq x y z
N MET A 1 23.18 -44.00 19.52
CA MET A 1 22.87 -44.42 18.13
C MET A 1 21.44 -44.97 18.08
N ILE A 2 20.86 -45.17 16.90
CA ILE A 2 19.63 -45.97 16.73
C ILE A 2 20.02 -47.44 16.78
N VAL A 3 19.42 -48.23 17.67
CA VAL A 3 19.81 -49.64 17.90
C VAL A 3 18.79 -50.61 17.31
N CYS A 4 17.50 -50.28 17.33
CA CYS A 4 16.46 -51.16 16.80
C CYS A 4 15.22 -50.35 16.41
N ILE A 5 14.53 -50.80 15.36
CA ILE A 5 13.15 -50.39 15.07
C ILE A 5 12.25 -51.51 15.60
N ASN A 6 11.72 -51.35 16.81
CA ASN A 6 10.87 -52.36 17.45
C ASN A 6 9.59 -52.61 16.67
N ARG A 7 8.95 -51.55 16.17
CA ARG A 7 7.66 -51.65 15.47
C ARG A 7 7.48 -50.56 14.42
N LEU A 8 6.86 -50.92 13.30
CA LEU A 8 6.29 -49.99 12.31
C LEU A 8 4.88 -50.46 11.94
N LYS A 9 3.86 -49.66 12.24
CA LYS A 9 2.47 -50.00 12.00
C LYS A 9 1.78 -48.90 11.19
N GLN A 10 1.06 -49.30 10.14
CA GLN A 10 0.40 -48.38 9.19
C GLN A 10 1.35 -47.30 8.64
N PHE A 11 2.64 -47.62 8.53
CA PHE A 11 3.66 -46.68 8.07
C PHE A 11 4.02 -47.00 6.61
N GLY A 12 3.21 -46.47 5.69
CA GLY A 12 3.34 -46.75 4.26
C GLY A 12 3.13 -48.23 3.94
N ILE A 13 4.13 -48.88 3.36
CA ILE A 13 4.10 -50.32 3.04
C ILE A 13 4.40 -51.21 4.26
N PHE A 14 4.80 -50.64 5.41
CA PHE A 14 4.93 -51.40 6.65
C PHE A 14 3.59 -51.45 7.38
N SER A 15 2.85 -52.55 7.22
CA SER A 15 1.52 -52.75 7.79
C SER A 15 1.56 -52.93 9.31
N ASP A 16 2.36 -53.88 9.80
CA ASP A 16 2.64 -54.11 11.23
C ASP A 16 3.96 -54.89 11.40
N PHE A 17 5.07 -54.27 11.00
CA PHE A 17 6.39 -54.86 11.11
C PHE A 17 6.86 -54.89 12.58
N ASN A 18 7.43 -56.02 13.00
CA ASN A 18 8.05 -56.21 14.30
C ASN A 18 9.55 -56.53 14.13
N GLY A 19 10.41 -55.59 14.51
CA GLY A 19 11.86 -55.70 14.36
C GLY A 19 12.58 -56.23 15.59
N THR A 20 11.88 -56.74 16.62
CA THR A 20 12.54 -57.34 17.78
C THR A 20 13.29 -58.65 17.46
N LYS A 21 13.00 -59.25 16.31
CA LYS A 21 13.59 -60.51 15.85
C LYS A 21 14.79 -60.33 14.91
N ILE A 22 15.07 -59.12 14.46
CA ILE A 22 16.24 -58.83 13.60
C ILE A 22 17.44 -58.42 14.45
N GLN A 23 18.64 -58.61 13.91
CA GLN A 23 19.85 -58.19 14.62
C GLN A 23 19.87 -56.66 14.82
N LYS A 24 20.44 -56.22 15.95
CA LYS A 24 20.56 -54.80 16.29
C LYS A 24 21.41 -54.05 15.26
N PHE A 25 21.05 -52.79 15.01
CA PHE A 25 21.86 -51.90 14.19
C PHE A 25 23.19 -51.57 14.87
N GLY A 26 24.22 -51.45 14.05
CA GLY A 26 25.58 -51.07 14.46
C GLY A 26 25.90 -49.66 13.99
N ARG A 27 27.18 -49.32 14.00
CA ARG A 27 27.68 -48.06 13.43
C ARG A 27 27.41 -48.00 11.93
N TYR A 28 27.61 -49.09 11.18
CA TYR A 28 27.36 -49.14 9.74
C TYR A 28 26.30 -50.16 9.39
N ASN A 29 25.28 -49.75 8.65
CA ASN A 29 24.13 -50.58 8.32
C ASN A 29 23.85 -50.49 6.82
N LEU A 30 23.92 -51.62 6.12
CA LEU A 30 23.67 -51.68 4.68
C LEU A 30 22.39 -52.48 4.42
N VAL A 31 21.42 -51.85 3.77
CA VAL A 31 20.11 -52.44 3.48
C VAL A 31 19.96 -52.59 1.96
N TYR A 32 19.78 -53.83 1.51
CA TYR A 32 19.53 -54.15 0.10
C TYR A 32 18.05 -54.44 -0.16
N GLY A 33 17.49 -53.91 -1.24
CA GLY A 33 16.11 -54.27 -1.60
C GLY A 33 15.68 -53.77 -2.98
N TRP A 34 14.82 -54.53 -3.65
CA TRP A 34 14.28 -54.18 -4.96
C TRP A 34 13.40 -52.92 -4.91
N ASN A 35 13.07 -52.36 -6.08
CA ASN A 35 12.14 -51.23 -6.13
C ASN A 35 10.75 -51.63 -5.63
N GLY A 36 10.14 -50.74 -4.85
CA GLY A 36 8.84 -50.99 -4.19
C GLY A 36 8.88 -51.91 -2.97
N THR A 37 10.06 -52.35 -2.49
CA THR A 37 10.18 -53.16 -1.25
C THR A 37 10.11 -52.35 0.04
N GLY A 38 10.03 -51.02 -0.02
CA GLY A 38 9.89 -50.15 1.16
C GLY A 38 11.14 -49.37 1.56
N LYS A 39 12.23 -49.40 0.80
CA LYS A 39 13.46 -48.59 1.06
C LYS A 39 13.15 -47.13 1.34
N SER A 40 12.43 -46.46 0.42
CA SER A 40 12.07 -45.05 0.61
C SER A 40 11.05 -44.82 1.72
N THR A 41 10.27 -45.84 2.10
CA THR A 41 9.41 -45.74 3.30
C THR A 41 10.27 -45.78 4.56
N LEU A 42 11.27 -46.67 4.61
CA LEU A 42 12.24 -46.74 5.69
C LEU A 42 13.12 -45.48 5.77
N SER A 43 13.58 -44.92 4.65
CA SER A 43 14.31 -43.65 4.64
C SER A 43 13.46 -42.48 5.13
N ASN A 44 12.16 -42.47 4.81
CA ASN A 44 11.24 -41.47 5.35
C ASN A 44 10.94 -41.62 6.85
N LEU A 45 11.02 -42.83 7.41
CA LEU A 45 10.99 -43.00 8.88
C LEU A 45 12.13 -42.19 9.50
N PHE A 46 13.36 -42.33 8.99
CA PHE A 46 14.50 -41.53 9.46
C PHE A 46 14.30 -40.02 9.21
N SER A 47 13.62 -39.64 8.13
CA SER A 47 13.26 -38.23 7.87
C SER A 47 12.35 -37.66 8.96
N CYS A 48 11.45 -38.47 9.55
CA CYS A 48 10.65 -38.02 10.69
C CYS A 48 11.53 -37.63 11.88
N PHE A 49 12.63 -38.36 12.14
CA PHE A 49 13.60 -38.02 13.18
C PHE A 49 14.39 -36.75 12.86
N GLU A 50 14.78 -36.55 11.60
CA GLU A 50 15.45 -35.32 11.15
C GLU A 50 14.53 -34.10 11.32
N LEU A 51 13.24 -34.24 10.99
CA LEU A 51 12.25 -33.17 11.11
C LEU A 51 11.68 -33.01 12.51
N ARG A 52 11.96 -33.95 13.42
CA ARG A 52 11.31 -34.07 14.75
C ARG A 52 9.78 -34.00 14.67
N SER A 53 9.22 -34.43 13.54
CA SER A 53 7.78 -34.39 13.24
C SER A 53 7.42 -35.45 12.21
N MET A 54 6.15 -35.85 12.19
CA MET A 54 5.67 -36.82 11.22
C MET A 54 5.68 -36.21 9.81
N VAL A 55 6.29 -36.91 8.85
CA VAL A 55 6.15 -36.54 7.44
C VAL A 55 4.66 -36.65 7.05
N PRO A 56 4.05 -35.64 6.38
CA PRO A 56 2.60 -35.56 6.19
C PRO A 56 1.94 -36.81 5.60
N ARG A 57 2.63 -37.51 4.70
CA ARG A 57 2.15 -38.75 4.07
C ARG A 57 1.98 -39.92 5.05
N PHE A 58 2.64 -39.88 6.21
CA PHE A 58 2.63 -40.93 7.23
C PHE A 58 1.93 -40.48 8.52
N SER A 59 1.05 -39.49 8.47
CA SER A 59 0.38 -38.90 9.63
C SER A 59 -0.35 -39.89 10.54
N THR A 60 -0.82 -41.02 10.00
CA THR A 60 -1.50 -42.09 10.75
C THR A 60 -0.57 -43.24 11.17
N GLY A 61 0.71 -43.20 10.77
CA GLY A 61 1.68 -44.25 11.05
C GLY A 61 2.17 -44.21 12.50
N GLN A 62 2.40 -45.38 13.07
CA GLN A 62 2.94 -45.58 14.42
C GLN A 62 4.31 -46.25 14.34
N PHE A 63 5.24 -45.84 15.21
CA PHE A 63 6.55 -46.47 15.26
C PHE A 63 7.11 -46.52 16.69
N SER A 64 8.04 -47.44 16.90
CA SER A 64 8.81 -47.55 18.14
C SER A 64 10.26 -47.83 17.78
N VAL A 65 11.16 -46.91 18.15
CA VAL A 65 12.60 -46.99 17.84
C VAL A 65 13.40 -46.87 19.12
N VAL A 66 14.31 -47.81 19.34
CA VAL A 66 15.16 -47.90 20.54
C VAL A 66 16.52 -47.28 20.26
N LEU A 67 16.99 -46.48 21.20
CA LEU A 67 18.30 -45.85 21.18
C LEU A 67 19.31 -46.59 22.06
N GLU A 68 20.58 -46.25 21.87
CA GLU A 68 21.72 -46.84 22.57
C GLU A 68 21.71 -46.62 24.09
N ASP A 69 21.10 -45.53 24.57
CA ASP A 69 20.90 -45.25 26.00
C ASP A 69 19.73 -46.01 26.63
N GLY A 70 19.04 -46.85 25.84
CA GLY A 70 17.87 -47.62 26.27
C GLY A 70 16.54 -46.86 26.16
N SER A 71 16.56 -45.57 25.81
CA SER A 71 15.34 -44.80 25.56
C SER A 71 14.62 -45.28 24.29
N THR A 72 13.29 -45.08 24.25
CA THR A 72 12.45 -45.42 23.10
C THR A 72 11.74 -44.17 22.61
N ILE A 73 11.87 -43.90 21.32
CA ILE A 73 11.16 -42.82 20.64
C ILE A 73 9.99 -43.41 19.85
N THR A 74 8.84 -42.76 19.99
CA THR A 74 7.56 -43.05 19.32
C THR A 74 7.08 -41.82 18.56
N GLU A 75 6.02 -41.97 17.77
CA GLU A 75 5.39 -40.83 17.06
C GLU A 75 4.99 -39.68 18.02
N SER A 76 4.61 -40.02 19.26
CA SER A 76 4.22 -39.04 20.29
C SER A 76 5.40 -38.31 20.94
N THR A 77 6.58 -38.93 20.99
CA THR A 77 7.79 -38.38 21.63
C THR A 77 8.82 -37.87 20.63
N LEU A 78 8.54 -37.97 19.33
CA LEU A 78 9.44 -37.56 18.25
C LEU A 78 9.92 -36.10 18.34
N HIS A 79 9.05 -35.20 18.81
CA HIS A 79 9.35 -33.77 18.92
C HIS A 79 10.47 -33.45 19.93
N SER A 80 10.69 -34.31 20.93
CA SER A 80 11.74 -34.15 21.94
C SER A 80 13.04 -34.89 21.57
N SER A 81 13.09 -35.54 20.41
CA SER A 81 14.28 -36.25 19.92
C SER A 81 15.47 -35.29 19.77
N GLN A 82 16.59 -35.63 20.41
CA GLN A 82 17.87 -34.91 20.27
C GLN A 82 18.82 -35.60 19.28
N LEU A 83 18.33 -36.56 18.49
CA LEU A 83 19.18 -37.22 17.49
C LEU A 83 19.61 -36.21 16.42
N ASN A 84 20.92 -36.08 16.26
CA ASN A 84 21.51 -35.44 15.10
C ASN A 84 21.49 -36.43 13.94
N ILE A 85 20.44 -36.38 13.12
CA ILE A 85 20.22 -37.28 12.00
C ILE A 85 19.90 -36.50 10.73
N HIS A 86 20.50 -36.93 9.63
CA HIS A 86 20.31 -36.32 8.32
C HIS A 86 20.06 -37.38 7.25
N VAL A 87 19.09 -37.12 6.40
CA VAL A 87 18.60 -38.11 5.44
C VAL A 87 18.69 -37.60 4.01
N PHE A 88 19.46 -38.31 3.19
CA PHE A 88 19.45 -38.16 1.75
C PHE A 88 18.42 -39.12 1.14
N ASN A 89 17.32 -38.57 0.62
CA ASN A 89 16.30 -39.28 -0.14
C ASN A 89 15.57 -38.30 -1.08
N GLN A 90 14.58 -38.77 -1.84
CA GLN A 90 13.81 -37.92 -2.75
C GLN A 90 13.14 -36.71 -2.07
N ARG A 91 12.71 -36.83 -0.81
CA ARG A 91 12.16 -35.69 -0.05
C ARG A 91 13.20 -34.60 0.13
N PHE A 92 14.43 -34.95 0.53
CA PHE A 92 15.53 -34.00 0.61
C PHE A 92 15.76 -33.31 -0.74
N VAL A 93 15.78 -34.05 -1.84
CA VAL A 93 15.95 -33.48 -3.18
C VAL A 93 14.83 -32.48 -3.48
N HIS A 94 13.56 -32.87 -3.34
CA HIS A 94 12.41 -32.00 -3.63
C HIS A 94 12.32 -30.76 -2.73
N GLU A 95 12.69 -30.86 -1.46
CA GLU A 95 12.63 -29.73 -0.52
C GLU A 95 13.75 -28.71 -0.73
N ASN A 96 14.88 -29.13 -1.32
CA ASN A 96 16.07 -28.29 -1.41
C ASN A 96 16.47 -27.93 -2.84
N ILE A 97 15.97 -28.65 -3.84
CA ILE A 97 16.35 -28.48 -5.25
C ILE A 97 15.10 -28.52 -6.12
N ASP A 98 14.79 -27.39 -6.76
CA ASP A 98 13.71 -27.26 -7.74
C ASP A 98 14.29 -27.38 -9.15
N TRP A 99 13.90 -28.45 -9.87
CA TRP A 99 14.37 -28.71 -11.23
C TRP A 99 13.50 -28.04 -12.32
N ASP A 100 12.28 -27.57 -11.99
CA ASP A 100 11.21 -27.30 -12.97
C ASP A 100 10.81 -25.81 -13.13
N LYS A 101 10.98 -24.93 -12.13
CA LYS A 101 10.52 -23.52 -12.21
C LYS A 101 11.47 -22.55 -12.91
N SER A 102 10.95 -21.57 -13.65
CA SER A 102 11.69 -20.51 -14.40
C SER A 102 12.69 -19.66 -13.60
N VAL A 103 12.67 -19.74 -12.27
CA VAL A 103 13.79 -19.37 -11.39
C VAL A 103 14.44 -20.67 -10.91
N LYS A 104 15.25 -21.28 -11.78
CA LYS A 104 15.99 -22.54 -11.53
C LYS A 104 17.22 -22.28 -10.68
N SER A 105 17.00 -21.80 -9.46
CA SER A 105 18.04 -21.63 -8.47
C SER A 105 18.11 -22.85 -7.56
N ILE A 106 19.29 -23.41 -7.31
CA ILE A 106 19.52 -24.11 -6.05
C ILE A 106 19.33 -23.06 -4.97
N LEU A 107 18.19 -23.13 -4.30
CA LEU A 107 17.88 -22.36 -3.11
C LEU A 107 18.76 -22.94 -2.01
N LEU A 108 20.01 -22.50 -1.99
CA LEU A 108 20.95 -22.58 -0.87
C LEU A 108 20.39 -21.73 0.27
N ILE A 109 19.25 -22.15 0.80
CA ILE A 109 18.58 -21.56 1.94
C ILE A 109 18.98 -22.42 3.12
N ALA A 110 19.86 -21.90 3.97
CA ALA A 110 19.96 -22.39 5.33
C ALA A 110 18.54 -22.37 5.92
N LYS A 111 18.05 -23.53 6.38
CA LYS A 111 16.67 -23.72 6.87
C LYS A 111 16.28 -22.70 7.96
N GLU A 112 17.28 -22.10 8.61
CA GLU A 112 17.20 -21.04 9.62
C GLU A 112 16.76 -19.67 9.08
N LYS A 113 16.77 -19.43 7.76
CA LYS A 113 16.43 -18.13 7.14
C LYS A 113 15.24 -18.16 6.19
N ILE A 114 14.45 -19.23 6.19
CA ILE A 114 13.14 -19.26 5.51
C ILE A 114 12.26 -18.14 6.06
N ASP A 115 12.27 -17.94 7.38
CA ASP A 115 11.50 -16.90 8.05
C ASP A 115 11.99 -15.50 7.66
N ASP A 116 13.31 -15.30 7.52
CA ASP A 116 13.90 -14.04 7.04
C ASP A 116 13.57 -13.76 5.57
N LEU A 117 13.51 -14.79 4.71
CA LEU A 117 13.08 -14.66 3.32
C LEU A 117 11.59 -14.37 3.20
N GLN A 118 10.74 -15.05 3.99
CA GLN A 118 9.30 -14.75 4.05
C GLN A 118 9.07 -13.34 4.59
N LYS A 119 9.82 -12.92 5.61
CA LYS A 119 9.81 -11.56 6.12
C LYS A 119 10.27 -10.56 5.06
N LEU A 120 11.33 -10.88 4.30
CA LEU A 120 11.85 -10.04 3.22
C LEU A 120 10.82 -9.90 2.09
N GLU A 121 10.19 -10.98 1.64
CA GLU A 121 9.16 -10.93 0.60
C GLU A 121 7.95 -10.12 1.05
N LYS A 122 7.51 -10.30 2.30
CA LYS A 122 6.42 -9.52 2.89
C LYS A 122 6.78 -8.03 2.94
N LEU A 123 7.97 -7.69 3.45
CA LEU A 123 8.44 -6.30 3.53
C LEU A 123 8.65 -5.68 2.14
N LYS A 124 9.09 -6.45 1.13
CA LYS A 124 9.20 -5.96 -0.25
C LYS A 124 7.85 -5.71 -0.90
N SER A 125 6.89 -6.60 -0.70
CA SER A 125 5.52 -6.42 -1.18
C SER A 125 4.89 -5.18 -0.53
N GLU A 126 5.09 -5.01 0.77
CA GLU A 126 4.64 -3.84 1.52
C GLU A 126 5.35 -2.55 1.07
N LEU A 127 6.66 -2.59 0.84
CA LEU A 127 7.42 -1.46 0.32
C LEU A 127 6.93 -1.04 -1.07
N GLN A 128 6.65 -2.01 -1.95
CA GLN A 128 6.16 -1.73 -3.30
C GLN A 128 4.75 -1.13 -3.28
N SER A 129 3.85 -1.66 -2.44
CA SER A 129 2.49 -1.13 -2.31
C SER A 129 2.49 0.27 -1.70
N LYS A 130 3.29 0.51 -0.65
CA LYS A 130 3.44 1.85 -0.04
C LYS A 130 4.08 2.86 -1.01
N LYS A 131 5.12 2.48 -1.76
CA LYS A 131 5.70 3.36 -2.79
C LYS A 131 4.70 3.75 -3.85
N LYS A 132 3.92 2.79 -4.38
CA LYS A 132 2.87 3.08 -5.36
C LYS A 132 1.81 4.04 -4.80
N ALA A 133 1.31 3.78 -3.59
CA ALA A 133 0.35 4.65 -2.93
C ALA A 133 0.90 6.07 -2.67
N HIS A 134 2.18 6.16 -2.30
CA HIS A 134 2.85 7.45 -2.12
C HIS A 134 3.02 8.21 -3.45
N ASP A 135 3.37 7.52 -4.54
CA ASP A 135 3.49 8.14 -5.87
C ASP A 135 2.14 8.63 -6.40
N ASP A 136 1.07 7.84 -6.19
CA ASP A 136 -0.31 8.22 -6.50
C ASP A 136 -0.72 9.47 -5.68
N LYS A 137 -0.44 9.49 -4.37
CA LYS A 137 -0.63 10.66 -3.50
C LYS A 137 0.15 11.89 -3.97
N GLN A 138 1.43 11.74 -4.37
CA GLN A 138 2.22 12.86 -4.91
C GLN A 138 1.63 13.41 -6.21
N SER A 139 1.14 12.54 -7.09
CA SER A 139 0.46 12.94 -8.32
C SER A 139 -0.80 13.76 -8.01
N ASP A 140 -1.57 13.36 -7.01
CA ASP A 140 -2.77 14.07 -6.58
C ASP A 140 -2.46 15.40 -5.88
N ILE A 141 -1.43 15.46 -5.03
CA ILE A 141 -0.90 16.71 -4.46
C ILE A 141 -0.51 17.68 -5.57
N LYS A 142 0.22 17.20 -6.58
CA LYS A 142 0.63 18.03 -7.72
C LYS A 142 -0.59 18.59 -8.47
N LYS A 143 -1.59 17.77 -8.76
CA LYS A 143 -2.84 18.22 -9.41
C LYS A 143 -3.59 19.26 -8.57
N GLN A 144 -3.70 19.04 -7.26
CA GLN A 144 -4.34 19.96 -6.31
C GLN A 144 -3.60 21.31 -6.26
N ARG A 145 -2.26 21.28 -6.17
CA ARG A 145 -1.43 22.50 -6.24
C ARG A 145 -1.60 23.23 -7.56
N GLU A 146 -1.53 22.53 -8.69
CA GLU A 146 -1.77 23.12 -10.01
C GLU A 146 -3.17 23.75 -10.12
N ALA A 147 -4.20 23.16 -9.50
CA ALA A 147 -5.54 23.72 -9.45
C ALA A 147 -5.59 25.01 -8.61
N LEU A 148 -4.98 25.03 -7.42
CA LEU A 148 -4.86 26.21 -6.57
C LEU A 148 -4.08 27.34 -7.28
N GLU A 149 -3.00 27.01 -8.00
CA GLU A 149 -2.23 28.00 -8.76
C GLU A 149 -3.00 28.56 -9.96
N LYS A 150 -3.74 27.70 -10.68
CA LYS A 150 -4.63 28.12 -11.77
C LYS A 150 -5.74 29.01 -11.26
N PHE A 151 -6.35 28.66 -10.13
CA PHE A 151 -7.35 29.50 -9.46
C PHE A 151 -6.78 30.89 -9.16
N LEU A 152 -5.67 30.97 -8.40
CA LEU A 152 -5.07 32.25 -8.04
C LEU A 152 -4.69 33.08 -9.29
N THR A 153 -4.24 32.42 -10.37
CA THR A 153 -3.90 33.10 -11.63
C THR A 153 -5.15 33.67 -12.31
N ASN A 154 -6.24 32.90 -12.37
CA ASN A 154 -7.48 33.32 -13.01
C ASN A 154 -8.20 34.40 -12.19
N ALA A 155 -8.31 34.21 -10.86
CA ALA A 155 -8.87 35.19 -9.94
C ALA A 155 -8.09 36.50 -9.99
N ALA A 156 -6.75 36.46 -9.95
CA ALA A 156 -5.93 37.66 -10.06
C ALA A 156 -6.10 38.37 -11.42
N LYS A 157 -6.30 37.64 -12.53
CA LYS A 157 -6.60 38.23 -13.84
C LYS A 157 -7.97 38.93 -13.86
N LYS A 158 -9.01 38.29 -13.30
CA LYS A 158 -10.34 38.90 -13.17
C LYS A 158 -10.28 40.18 -12.33
N MET A 159 -9.62 40.12 -11.17
CA MET A 159 -9.42 41.29 -10.30
C MET A 159 -8.64 42.39 -11.00
N LYS A 160 -7.55 42.05 -11.71
CA LYS A 160 -6.81 43.00 -12.52
C LYS A 160 -7.70 43.72 -13.52
N LEU A 161 -8.50 43.00 -14.30
CA LEU A 161 -9.42 43.60 -15.28
C LEU A 161 -10.47 44.49 -14.62
N GLY A 162 -11.07 44.02 -13.52
CA GLY A 162 -12.05 44.77 -12.75
C GLY A 162 -11.48 46.07 -12.19
N LEU A 163 -10.32 46.01 -11.53
CA LEU A 163 -9.68 47.16 -10.88
C LEU A 163 -9.03 48.12 -11.89
N GLN A 164 -8.51 47.62 -13.02
CA GLN A 164 -8.02 48.46 -14.11
C GLN A 164 -9.12 49.31 -14.75
N ALA A 165 -10.37 48.81 -14.80
CA ALA A 165 -11.50 49.58 -15.30
C ALA A 165 -11.87 50.76 -14.38
N ILE A 166 -11.39 50.77 -13.14
CA ILE A 166 -11.68 51.79 -12.13
C ILE A 166 -10.62 52.89 -12.13
N ASP A 167 -9.34 52.52 -12.10
CA ASP A 167 -8.22 53.45 -12.09
C ASP A 167 -7.02 52.89 -12.86
N THR A 168 -6.72 53.50 -14.01
CA THR A 168 -5.60 53.12 -14.88
C THR A 168 -4.26 53.74 -14.45
N SER A 169 -4.23 54.58 -13.40
CA SER A 169 -3.02 55.23 -12.91
C SER A 169 -2.36 54.50 -11.73
N ASP A 170 -3.09 53.59 -11.08
CA ASP A 170 -2.61 52.87 -9.89
C ASP A 170 -1.73 51.67 -10.27
N SER A 171 -0.41 51.82 -10.06
CA SER A 171 0.59 50.82 -10.41
C SER A 171 0.43 49.49 -9.66
N TYR A 172 -0.20 49.50 -8.47
CA TYR A 172 -0.46 48.30 -7.70
C TYR A 172 -1.49 47.42 -8.42
N TYR A 173 -2.61 47.98 -8.85
CA TYR A 173 -3.70 47.24 -9.52
C TYR A 173 -3.41 46.97 -11.01
N LEU A 174 -2.68 47.86 -11.71
CA LEU A 174 -2.22 47.60 -13.07
C LEU A 174 -1.33 46.34 -13.17
N ASN A 175 -0.49 46.14 -12.16
CA ASN A 175 0.41 45.00 -12.08
C ASN A 175 -0.12 43.95 -11.09
N TYR A 176 -1.44 43.83 -10.96
CA TYR A 176 -2.04 42.81 -10.10
C TYR A 176 -1.73 41.42 -10.67
N ASP A 177 -1.16 40.57 -9.83
CA ASP A 177 -0.73 39.24 -10.20
C ASP A 177 -1.10 38.23 -9.11
N ARG A 178 -0.83 36.96 -9.40
CA ARG A 178 -1.06 35.84 -8.49
C ARG A 178 -0.44 36.07 -7.11
N ARG A 179 0.76 36.67 -7.03
CA ARG A 179 1.51 36.85 -5.77
C ARG A 179 0.83 37.88 -4.88
N LYS A 180 0.32 38.96 -5.46
CA LYS A 180 -0.45 39.98 -4.73
C LYS A 180 -1.74 39.41 -4.17
N LEU A 181 -2.52 38.68 -4.99
CA LEU A 181 -3.73 38.01 -4.51
C LEU A 181 -3.42 37.03 -3.38
N PHE A 182 -2.39 36.19 -3.54
CA PHE A 182 -1.98 35.25 -2.50
C PHE A 182 -1.62 35.96 -1.19
N ASN A 183 -0.78 37.00 -1.24
CA ASN A 183 -0.41 37.78 -0.06
C ASN A 183 -1.63 38.49 0.57
N PHE A 184 -2.55 38.98 -0.25
CA PHE A 184 -3.78 39.61 0.22
C PHE A 184 -4.67 38.61 0.96
N ILE A 185 -4.82 37.39 0.42
CA ILE A 185 -5.54 36.30 1.09
C ILE A 185 -4.90 35.95 2.43
N GLN A 186 -3.58 35.79 2.47
CA GLN A 186 -2.86 35.47 3.71
C GLN A 186 -3.00 36.56 4.78
N ASN A 187 -2.90 37.83 4.39
CA ASN A 187 -3.02 38.96 5.32
C ASN A 187 -4.45 39.21 5.82
N ASN A 188 -5.47 38.74 5.08
CA ASN A 188 -6.89 38.96 5.37
C ASN A 188 -7.67 37.66 5.60
N GLY A 189 -6.96 36.58 5.93
CA GLY A 189 -7.49 35.21 5.94
C GLY A 189 -8.82 35.08 6.67
N GLU A 190 -8.90 35.51 7.93
CA GLU A 190 -10.13 35.40 8.75
C GLU A 190 -11.29 36.25 8.22
N THR A 191 -10.99 37.39 7.58
CA THR A 191 -12.01 38.34 7.10
C THR A 191 -12.58 37.88 5.77
N ILE A 192 -11.74 37.35 4.86
CA ILE A 192 -12.13 36.91 3.52
C ILE A 192 -13.16 35.77 3.52
N ILE A 193 -13.14 34.91 4.55
CA ILE A 193 -14.06 33.77 4.66
C ILE A 193 -15.45 34.17 5.18
N LYS A 194 -15.60 35.38 5.72
CA LYS A 194 -16.90 35.86 6.21
C LYS A 194 -17.80 36.19 5.03
N ALA A 195 -19.03 35.71 5.07
CA ALA A 195 -20.03 36.00 4.04
C ALA A 195 -20.27 37.51 3.86
N GLU A 196 -20.15 38.29 4.96
CA GLU A 196 -20.28 39.76 4.97
C GLU A 196 -19.25 40.48 4.10
N SER A 197 -18.11 39.85 3.81
CA SER A 197 -17.07 40.42 2.93
C SER A 197 -17.51 40.42 1.46
N VAL A 198 -18.49 39.61 1.09
CA VAL A 198 -19.14 39.66 -0.23
C VAL A 198 -20.26 40.70 -0.18
N LEU A 199 -19.91 41.92 -0.57
CA LEU A 199 -20.82 43.07 -0.61
C LEU A 199 -21.96 42.91 -1.64
N PRO A 200 -23.16 43.47 -1.37
CA PRO A 200 -24.24 43.59 -2.35
C PRO A 200 -23.87 44.51 -3.53
N ASP A 201 -24.49 44.28 -4.69
CA ASP A 201 -24.23 45.02 -5.95
C ASP A 201 -24.28 46.55 -5.78
N GLU A 202 -25.26 47.08 -5.06
CA GLU A 202 -25.39 48.53 -4.81
C GLU A 202 -24.13 49.10 -4.12
N ARG A 203 -23.62 48.40 -3.10
CA ARG A 203 -22.39 48.81 -2.39
C ARG A 203 -21.15 48.69 -3.27
N VAL A 204 -21.10 47.70 -4.15
CA VAL A 204 -19.99 47.54 -5.10
C VAL A 204 -20.00 48.71 -6.10
N ILE A 205 -21.16 49.15 -6.57
CA ILE A 205 -21.30 50.30 -7.46
C ILE A 205 -20.84 51.58 -6.76
N ASP A 206 -21.26 51.83 -5.52
CA ASP A 206 -20.85 52.99 -4.74
C ASP A 206 -19.34 53.04 -4.54
N LEU A 207 -18.76 51.92 -4.09
CA LEU A 207 -17.31 51.82 -3.90
C LEU A 207 -16.54 51.97 -5.21
N THR A 208 -17.07 51.45 -6.31
CA THR A 208 -16.47 51.59 -7.66
C THR A 208 -16.44 53.04 -8.09
N ASN A 209 -17.53 53.78 -7.90
CA ASN A 209 -17.54 55.22 -8.16
C ASN A 209 -16.60 55.96 -7.21
N ALA A 210 -16.57 55.55 -5.94
CA ALA A 210 -15.74 56.18 -4.94
C ALA A 210 -14.23 55.98 -5.18
N ALA A 211 -13.85 54.86 -5.80
CA ALA A 211 -12.48 54.47 -6.10
C ALA A 211 -11.89 55.12 -7.37
N LYS A 212 -12.70 55.86 -8.15
CA LYS A 212 -12.24 56.57 -9.35
C LYS A 212 -11.19 57.64 -9.02
N PRO A 213 -10.24 57.91 -9.94
CA PRO A 213 -9.18 58.89 -9.71
C PRO A 213 -9.63 60.35 -9.90
N ASP A 214 -10.90 60.60 -10.18
CA ASP A 214 -11.44 61.93 -10.44
C ASP A 214 -11.67 62.70 -9.13
N GLN A 215 -10.75 63.62 -8.79
CA GLN A 215 -10.91 64.50 -7.63
C GLN A 215 -11.78 65.72 -7.98
N LEU A 216 -12.89 65.89 -7.26
CA LEU A 216 -13.78 67.05 -7.40
C LEU A 216 -13.41 68.16 -6.40
N PRO A 217 -13.67 69.44 -6.72
CA PRO A 217 -13.44 70.55 -5.81
C PRO A 217 -14.34 70.50 -4.58
N SER A 218 -13.93 71.17 -3.50
CA SER A 218 -14.77 71.34 -2.31
C SER A 218 -15.96 72.26 -2.60
N ILE A 219 -17.10 71.92 -2.02
CA ILE A 219 -18.35 72.67 -2.14
C ILE A 219 -18.46 73.65 -0.97
N ALA A 220 -18.67 74.93 -1.28
CA ALA A 220 -19.05 75.94 -0.30
C ALA A 220 -20.57 76.05 -0.25
N PHE A 221 -21.18 75.71 0.89
CA PHE A 221 -22.63 75.75 1.07
C PHE A 221 -22.98 76.60 2.30
N ALA A 222 -23.66 77.73 2.06
CA ALA A 222 -24.20 78.58 3.11
C ALA A 222 -25.66 78.21 3.36
N SER A 223 -25.97 77.72 4.55
CA SER A 223 -27.30 77.26 4.95
C SER A 223 -27.91 78.16 6.03
N THR A 224 -29.16 78.54 5.86
CA THR A 224 -29.97 79.23 6.86
C THR A 224 -31.10 78.32 7.31
N ALA A 225 -31.12 77.97 8.59
CA ALA A 225 -32.19 77.18 9.21
C ALA A 225 -33.30 78.10 9.74
N ILE A 226 -34.48 77.52 9.99
CA ILE A 226 -35.57 78.24 10.66
C ILE A 226 -35.29 78.20 12.17
N GLU A 227 -35.29 79.36 12.82
CA GLU A 227 -35.10 79.43 14.27
C GLU A 227 -36.26 78.77 15.04
N PRO A 228 -35.98 78.07 16.15
CA PRO A 228 -37.02 77.53 17.02
C PRO A 228 -38.02 78.60 17.46
N ASP A 229 -39.30 78.24 17.49
CA ASP A 229 -40.42 79.14 17.84
C ASP A 229 -40.59 80.38 16.95
N TYR A 230 -39.83 80.56 15.86
CA TYR A 230 -39.93 81.75 15.00
C TYR A 230 -41.37 81.96 14.51
N PHE A 231 -41.93 80.94 13.87
CA PHE A 231 -43.30 80.97 13.37
C PHE A 231 -44.34 80.97 14.48
N LYS A 232 -44.05 80.37 15.64
CA LYS A 232 -44.95 80.43 16.81
C LYS A 232 -45.08 81.85 17.37
N LYS A 233 -43.95 82.57 17.48
CA LYS A 233 -43.93 84.00 17.87
C LYS A 233 -44.61 84.87 16.82
N ALA A 234 -44.38 84.59 15.53
CA ALA A 234 -45.04 85.27 14.43
C ALA A 234 -46.57 85.08 14.46
N ALA A 235 -47.04 83.84 14.57
CA ALA A 235 -48.45 83.50 14.68
C ALA A 235 -49.10 84.19 15.89
N GLY A 236 -48.44 84.21 17.04
CA GLY A 236 -48.91 84.93 18.22
C GLY A 236 -49.13 86.43 17.96
N ARG A 237 -48.17 87.09 17.30
CA ARG A 237 -48.28 88.52 16.92
C ARG A 237 -49.38 88.77 15.89
N ILE A 238 -49.53 87.89 14.90
CA ILE A 238 -50.58 88.00 13.87
C ILE A 238 -51.95 87.79 14.53
N ARG A 239 -52.10 86.80 15.41
CA ARG A 239 -53.35 86.54 16.14
C ARG A 239 -53.75 87.71 17.04
N ASP A 240 -52.79 88.30 17.76
CA ASP A 240 -53.01 89.52 18.55
C ASP A 240 -53.46 90.69 17.67
N LEU A 241 -52.81 90.87 16.51
CA LEU A 241 -53.16 91.91 15.56
C LEU A 241 -54.55 91.69 14.91
N ILE A 242 -54.91 90.45 14.57
CA ILE A 242 -56.23 90.09 14.03
C ILE A 242 -57.32 90.23 15.09
N GLY A 243 -57.03 89.87 16.35
CA GLY A 243 -57.97 89.95 17.48
C GLY A 243 -58.19 91.36 18.01
N THR A 244 -57.28 92.30 17.71
CA THR A 244 -57.44 93.70 18.10
C THR A 244 -58.61 94.33 17.32
N THR A 245 -59.52 94.97 18.04
CA THR A 245 -60.54 95.87 17.48
C THR A 245 -60.29 97.29 17.97
N ALA A 246 -60.17 98.22 17.03
CA ALA A 246 -60.25 99.63 17.37
C ALA A 246 -61.74 99.97 17.59
N VAL A 247 -62.08 100.51 18.76
CA VAL A 247 -63.42 101.04 19.03
C VAL A 247 -63.62 102.22 18.10
N ASN A 248 -64.38 102.00 17.04
CA ASN A 248 -64.75 103.05 16.11
C ASN A 248 -66.16 103.52 16.48
N GLN A 249 -66.39 104.83 16.65
CA GLN A 249 -67.73 105.40 16.56
C GLN A 249 -68.13 105.35 15.08
N ALA A 250 -68.37 104.14 14.60
CA ALA A 250 -68.41 103.84 13.19
C ALA A 250 -69.65 104.46 12.54
N ILE A 251 -69.42 105.36 11.59
CA ILE A 251 -70.48 105.78 10.68
C ILE A 251 -70.65 104.67 9.66
N GLN A 252 -71.75 103.92 9.76
CA GLN A 252 -72.01 102.70 8.99
C GLN A 252 -71.82 102.90 7.48
N ARG A 253 -72.29 104.03 6.92
CA ARG A 253 -72.10 104.38 5.50
C ARG A 253 -70.63 104.41 5.06
N LEU A 254 -69.72 104.88 5.93
CA LEU A 254 -68.28 104.91 5.63
C LEU A 254 -67.65 103.53 5.82
N THR A 255 -68.23 102.68 6.67
CA THR A 255 -67.76 101.30 6.85
C THR A 255 -68.12 100.46 5.62
N ASP A 256 -69.35 100.60 5.12
CA ASP A 256 -69.87 99.82 3.99
C ASP A 256 -69.33 100.28 2.62
N ASN A 257 -68.74 101.48 2.53
CA ASN A 257 -68.28 102.09 1.28
C ASN A 257 -66.84 102.61 1.43
N PRO A 258 -65.80 101.77 1.20
CA PRO A 258 -64.40 102.13 1.41
C PRO A 258 -63.93 103.36 0.62
N GLU A 259 -64.37 103.49 -0.63
CA GLU A 259 -64.07 104.64 -1.50
C GLU A 259 -64.63 105.97 -0.95
N ILE A 260 -65.82 105.93 -0.33
CA ILE A 260 -66.44 107.09 0.30
C ILE A 260 -65.69 107.42 1.60
N ARG A 261 -65.23 106.41 2.35
CA ARG A 261 -64.44 106.60 3.57
C ARG A 261 -63.12 107.31 3.30
N GLU A 262 -62.36 106.87 2.30
CA GLU A 262 -61.10 107.51 1.93
C GLU A 262 -61.30 108.97 1.50
N TRP A 263 -62.30 109.22 0.67
CA TRP A 263 -62.66 110.59 0.28
C TRP A 263 -63.04 111.47 1.47
N VAL A 264 -63.84 110.94 2.40
CA VAL A 264 -64.26 111.67 3.61
C VAL A 264 -63.09 111.91 4.57
N GLN A 265 -62.15 110.98 4.68
CA GLN A 265 -60.92 111.15 5.49
C GLN A 265 -60.05 112.28 4.94
N ALA A 266 -59.77 112.24 3.63
CA ALA A 266 -59.00 113.30 2.95
C ALA A 266 -59.72 114.65 3.06
N GLY A 267 -61.05 114.65 2.88
CA GLY A 267 -61.87 115.84 3.07
C GLY A 267 -61.74 116.42 4.47
N LEU A 268 -61.82 115.60 5.52
CA LEU A 268 -61.66 116.02 6.92
C LEU A 268 -60.30 116.68 7.20
N GLU A 269 -59.21 116.11 6.68
CA GLU A 269 -57.87 116.70 6.83
C GLU A 269 -57.79 118.08 6.18
N ILE A 270 -58.38 118.26 5.00
CA ILE A 270 -58.43 119.56 4.33
C ILE A 270 -59.16 120.59 5.20
N HIS A 271 -60.34 120.25 5.74
CA HIS A 271 -61.10 121.16 6.61
C HIS A 271 -60.32 121.52 7.89
N LYS A 272 -59.57 120.58 8.46
CA LYS A 272 -58.73 120.82 9.64
C LYS A 272 -57.53 121.71 9.32
N ASN A 273 -56.88 121.51 8.17
CA ASN A 273 -55.70 122.27 7.78
C ASN A 273 -56.02 123.74 7.44
N HIS A 274 -57.25 124.01 6.98
CA HIS A 274 -57.69 125.36 6.60
C HIS A 274 -58.56 126.06 7.67
N ASP A 275 -58.81 125.42 8.82
CA ASP A 275 -59.69 125.90 9.91
C ASP A 275 -61.09 126.33 9.43
N SER A 276 -61.65 125.54 8.51
CA SER A 276 -62.85 125.89 7.74
C SER A 276 -64.12 125.79 8.59
N GLN A 277 -64.81 126.92 8.77
CA GLN A 277 -66.13 126.99 9.44
C GLN A 277 -67.30 126.63 8.50
N SER A 278 -67.03 126.53 7.21
CA SER A 278 -67.95 126.11 6.15
C SER A 278 -67.42 124.86 5.46
N CYS A 279 -68.33 124.02 4.97
CA CYS A 279 -67.96 122.82 4.22
C CYS A 279 -67.27 123.22 2.91
N GLU A 280 -66.03 122.77 2.70
CA GLU A 280 -65.21 123.06 1.51
C GLU A 280 -65.80 122.50 0.20
N PHE A 281 -66.79 121.62 0.31
CA PHE A 281 -67.47 121.08 -0.87
C PHE A 281 -68.67 121.92 -1.30
N CYS A 282 -69.58 122.26 -0.37
CA CYS A 282 -70.87 122.90 -0.71
C CYS A 282 -71.03 124.32 -0.16
N GLY A 283 -70.07 124.84 0.61
CA GLY A 283 -70.08 126.18 1.19
C GLY A 283 -71.09 126.40 2.33
N SER A 284 -71.88 125.39 2.71
CA SER A 284 -72.81 125.48 3.85
C SER A 284 -72.08 125.43 5.19
N PRO A 285 -72.64 125.99 6.29
CA PRO A 285 -72.02 125.91 7.61
C PRO A 285 -71.72 124.47 8.02
N PHE A 286 -70.47 124.17 8.41
CA PHE A 286 -70.07 122.83 8.80
C PHE A 286 -70.26 122.67 10.31
N ALA A 287 -71.36 122.05 10.71
CA ALA A 287 -71.71 121.92 12.12
C ALA A 287 -70.62 121.18 12.90
N GLN A 288 -70.19 121.76 14.02
CA GLN A 288 -69.16 121.20 14.92
C GLN A 288 -69.46 119.74 15.27
N LEU A 289 -70.70 119.41 15.63
CA LEU A 289 -71.15 118.04 15.93
C LEU A 289 -70.93 117.06 14.77
N ARG A 290 -71.05 117.53 13.53
CA ARG A 290 -70.83 116.68 12.34
C ARG A 290 -69.34 116.49 12.08
N ALA A 291 -68.53 117.52 12.26
CA ALA A 291 -67.07 117.43 12.20
C ALA A 291 -66.54 116.47 13.26
N GLU A 292 -67.02 116.58 14.50
CA GLU A 292 -66.67 115.70 15.60
C GLU A 292 -67.12 114.25 15.35
N ALA A 293 -68.35 114.02 14.85
CA ALA A 293 -68.82 112.67 14.52
C ALA A 293 -68.01 112.02 13.37
N LEU A 294 -67.61 112.82 12.37
CA LEU A 294 -66.75 112.33 11.28
C LEU A 294 -65.31 112.11 11.76
N ALA A 295 -64.76 112.99 12.59
CA ALA A 295 -63.41 112.85 13.16
C ALA A 295 -63.33 111.66 14.14
N ALA A 296 -64.40 111.42 14.91
CA ALA A 296 -64.52 110.25 15.78
C ALA A 296 -64.57 108.92 15.01
N HIS A 297 -64.92 108.95 13.72
CA HIS A 297 -64.81 107.77 12.84
C HIS A 297 -63.35 107.43 12.48
N PHE A 298 -62.44 108.42 12.49
CA PHE A 298 -61.02 108.28 12.18
C PHE A 298 -60.17 108.52 13.43
N SER A 299 -60.47 107.78 14.50
CA SER A 299 -59.67 107.86 15.72
C SER A 299 -58.20 107.54 15.43
N LYS A 300 -57.28 108.21 16.15
CA LYS A 300 -55.83 107.98 16.01
C LYS A 300 -55.49 106.50 16.18
N GLU A 301 -56.21 105.84 17.08
CA GLU A 301 -56.13 104.41 17.36
C GLU A 301 -56.51 103.54 16.15
N PHE A 302 -57.49 103.94 15.34
CA PHE A 302 -57.90 103.22 14.12
C PHE A 302 -56.85 103.36 13.00
N THR A 303 -56.30 104.56 12.79
CA THR A 303 -55.26 104.79 11.78
C THR A 303 -53.95 104.09 12.13
N GLU A 304 -53.53 104.13 13.40
CA GLU A 304 -52.37 103.37 13.89
C GLU A 304 -52.58 101.86 13.74
N PHE A 305 -53.81 101.37 13.96
CA PHE A 305 -54.15 99.97 13.75
C PHE A 305 -54.07 99.54 12.27
N GLN A 306 -54.59 100.34 11.35
CA GLN A 306 -54.47 100.08 9.91
C GLN A 306 -53.01 100.07 9.44
N SER A 307 -52.18 101.01 9.93
CA SER A 307 -50.74 101.01 9.62
C SER A 307 -50.04 99.74 10.12
N ARG A 308 -50.37 99.26 11.34
CA ARG A 308 -49.85 97.98 11.86
C ARG A 308 -50.25 96.79 10.99
N LEU A 309 -51.50 96.74 10.51
CA LEU A 309 -51.97 95.70 9.58
C LEU A 309 -51.21 95.71 8.25
N GLN A 310 -51.04 96.89 7.66
CA GLN A 310 -50.31 97.03 6.40
C GLN A 310 -48.84 96.64 6.54
N ASN A 311 -48.19 97.05 7.63
CA ASN A 311 -46.81 96.66 7.93
C ASN A 311 -46.67 95.14 8.12
N ALA A 312 -47.64 94.50 8.79
CA ALA A 312 -47.67 93.05 8.94
C ALA A 312 -47.89 92.33 7.60
N ALA A 313 -48.77 92.86 6.73
CA ALA A 313 -48.98 92.35 5.38
C ALA A 313 -47.72 92.47 4.51
N THR A 314 -47.02 93.60 4.54
CA THR A 314 -45.75 93.75 3.82
C THR A 314 -44.66 92.84 4.38
N TRP A 315 -44.59 92.69 5.71
CA TRP A 315 -43.64 91.79 6.34
C TRP A 315 -43.87 90.34 5.93
N ILE A 316 -45.11 89.83 5.95
CA ILE A 316 -45.42 88.42 5.67
C ILE A 316 -45.09 88.00 4.24
N GLU A 317 -45.10 88.92 3.27
CA GLU A 317 -44.67 88.62 1.89
C GLU A 317 -43.20 88.20 1.80
N SER A 318 -42.37 88.66 2.74
CA SER A 318 -40.95 88.26 2.83
C SER A 318 -40.70 87.04 3.72
N GLN A 319 -41.77 86.45 4.29
CA GLN A 319 -41.68 85.30 5.18
C GLN A 319 -41.98 84.00 4.45
N GLY A 320 -41.31 82.92 4.85
CA GLY A 320 -41.38 81.64 4.15
C GLY A 320 -40.30 80.71 4.64
N ALA A 321 -40.22 79.54 4.04
CA ALA A 321 -39.05 78.70 4.14
C ALA A 321 -37.82 79.43 3.54
N PRO A 322 -36.65 79.42 4.21
CA PRO A 322 -35.43 80.02 3.67
C PRO A 322 -35.05 79.46 2.28
N ALA A 323 -34.77 80.35 1.32
CA ALA A 323 -34.36 79.99 -0.03
C ALA A 323 -32.86 79.67 -0.10
N ASN A 324 -32.44 78.54 0.46
CA ASN A 324 -31.05 78.07 0.40
C ASN A 324 -30.67 77.65 -1.04
N GLN A 325 -29.53 78.14 -1.55
CA GLN A 325 -29.02 77.74 -2.87
C GLN A 325 -28.23 76.43 -2.77
N PHE A 326 -28.80 75.34 -3.28
CA PHE A 326 -28.16 74.04 -3.22
C PHE A 326 -27.13 73.83 -4.33
N PRO A 327 -26.01 73.15 -4.04
CA PRO A 327 -25.11 72.67 -5.08
C PRO A 327 -25.85 71.68 -6.00
N ALA A 328 -25.58 71.69 -7.30
CA ALA A 328 -26.20 70.74 -8.22
C ALA A 328 -25.76 69.31 -7.89
N SER A 329 -26.63 68.32 -8.10
CA SER A 329 -26.31 66.91 -7.82
C SER A 329 -25.07 66.41 -8.58
N THR A 330 -24.78 67.00 -9.74
CA THR A 330 -23.61 66.73 -10.58
C THR A 330 -22.30 67.28 -10.03
N GLU A 331 -22.34 68.18 -9.04
CA GLU A 331 -21.15 68.71 -8.35
C GLU A 331 -20.66 67.76 -7.25
N PHE A 332 -21.51 66.85 -6.79
CA PHE A 332 -21.13 65.81 -5.82
C PHE A 332 -20.41 64.65 -6.50
N TYR A 333 -19.61 63.93 -5.72
CA TYR A 333 -19.12 62.61 -6.14
C TYR A 333 -20.29 61.69 -6.52
N LYS A 334 -20.10 60.83 -7.52
CA LYS A 334 -21.19 60.07 -8.16
C LYS A 334 -21.92 59.13 -7.20
N GLU A 335 -21.24 58.61 -6.19
CA GLU A 335 -21.83 57.82 -5.10
C GLU A 335 -22.71 58.64 -4.13
N LEU A 336 -22.60 59.96 -4.14
CA LEU A 336 -23.40 60.89 -3.32
C LEU A 336 -24.51 61.60 -4.12
N SER A 337 -24.47 61.54 -5.46
CA SER A 337 -25.37 62.33 -6.32
C SER A 337 -26.84 61.95 -6.14
N ALA A 338 -27.15 60.65 -6.02
CA ALA A 338 -28.52 60.19 -5.81
C ALA A 338 -29.08 60.61 -4.43
N GLU A 339 -28.25 60.58 -3.38
CA GLU A 339 -28.61 61.08 -2.04
C GLU A 339 -28.84 62.60 -2.09
N ALA A 340 -28.01 63.34 -2.85
CA ALA A 340 -28.17 64.78 -3.05
C ALA A 340 -29.49 65.12 -3.76
N GLU A 341 -29.83 64.44 -4.87
CA GLU A 341 -31.08 64.67 -5.61
C GLU A 341 -32.31 64.40 -4.74
N LYS A 342 -32.28 63.30 -3.98
CA LYS A 342 -33.35 62.95 -3.06
C LYS A 342 -33.53 64.04 -2.00
N LEU A 343 -32.46 64.43 -1.31
CA LEU A 343 -32.53 65.44 -0.25
C LEU A 343 -32.95 66.81 -0.78
N GLN A 344 -32.54 67.20 -1.99
CA GLN A 344 -32.98 68.44 -2.63
C GLN A 344 -34.49 68.43 -2.91
N LYS A 345 -35.02 67.30 -3.40
CA LYS A 345 -36.45 67.14 -3.62
C LYS A 345 -37.22 67.17 -2.29
N ASP A 346 -36.75 66.43 -1.30
CA ASP A 346 -37.35 66.38 0.04
C ASP A 346 -37.36 67.78 0.68
N TYR A 347 -36.28 68.56 0.51
CA TYR A 347 -36.20 69.95 0.96
C TYR A 347 -37.22 70.84 0.25
N ALA A 348 -37.32 70.76 -1.08
CA ALA A 348 -38.27 71.56 -1.85
C ALA A 348 -39.72 71.28 -1.40
N THR A 349 -40.07 70.01 -1.18
CA THR A 349 -41.39 69.62 -0.65
C THR A 349 -41.60 70.13 0.77
N ALA A 350 -40.60 70.07 1.65
CA ALA A 350 -40.70 70.60 3.00
C ALA A 350 -40.86 72.14 3.01
N ALA A 351 -40.14 72.84 2.14
CA ALA A 351 -40.24 74.30 1.98
C ALA A 351 -41.64 74.72 1.51
N GLU A 352 -42.14 74.08 0.45
CA GLU A 352 -43.48 74.34 -0.10
C GLU A 352 -44.58 74.13 0.96
N LYS A 353 -44.45 73.10 1.80
CA LYS A 353 -45.40 72.82 2.88
C LYS A 353 -45.43 73.93 3.95
N ILE A 354 -44.28 74.55 4.24
CA ILE A 354 -44.20 75.69 5.16
C ILE A 354 -44.81 76.93 4.51
N ASP A 355 -44.49 77.19 3.25
CA ASP A 355 -45.00 78.35 2.51
C ASP A 355 -46.52 78.32 2.37
N GLN A 356 -47.11 77.15 2.08
CA GLN A 356 -48.57 76.95 2.03
C GLN A 356 -49.27 77.27 3.37
N GLN A 357 -48.62 77.01 4.51
CA GLN A 357 -49.17 77.36 5.83
C GLN A 357 -49.12 78.88 6.07
N ILE A 358 -48.07 79.54 5.57
CA ILE A 358 -47.90 80.99 5.64
C ILE A 358 -48.87 81.71 4.70
N ASP A 359 -49.22 81.12 3.55
CA ASP A 359 -50.26 81.65 2.65
C ASP A 359 -51.60 81.84 3.38
N ALA A 360 -51.96 80.94 4.29
CA ALA A 360 -53.15 81.10 5.11
C ALA A 360 -53.08 82.36 6.00
N TRP A 361 -51.89 82.75 6.47
CA TRP A 361 -51.69 83.98 7.22
C TRP A 361 -51.77 85.22 6.33
N ARG A 362 -51.24 85.13 5.09
CA ARG A 362 -51.37 86.20 4.07
C ARG A 362 -52.84 86.50 3.80
N GLU A 363 -53.64 85.47 3.55
CA GLU A 363 -55.08 85.62 3.30
C GLU A 363 -55.83 86.13 4.55
N ALA A 364 -55.45 85.70 5.75
CA ALA A 364 -56.05 86.19 6.99
C ALA A 364 -55.79 87.68 7.23
N LEU A 365 -54.55 88.15 7.01
CA LEU A 365 -54.20 89.57 7.10
C LEU A 365 -54.92 90.40 6.03
N LYS A 366 -55.01 89.90 4.79
CA LYS A 366 -55.72 90.56 3.70
C LYS A 366 -57.23 90.69 3.96
N ALA A 367 -57.85 89.64 4.52
CA ALA A 367 -59.24 89.68 4.95
C ALA A 367 -59.45 90.72 6.07
N LYS A 368 -58.52 90.78 7.04
CA LYS A 368 -58.57 91.76 8.14
C LYS A 368 -58.31 93.20 7.69
N ILE A 369 -57.49 93.42 6.66
CA ILE A 369 -57.31 94.75 6.05
C ILE A 369 -58.58 95.21 5.33
N THR A 370 -59.23 94.30 4.61
CA THR A 370 -60.50 94.57 3.91
C THR A 370 -61.61 94.93 4.89
N ASP A 371 -61.70 94.21 6.01
CA ASP A 371 -62.67 94.47 7.08
C ASP A 371 -62.00 94.49 8.48
N PRO A 372 -61.53 95.66 8.94
CA PRO A 372 -60.86 95.80 10.24
C PRO A 372 -61.73 95.47 11.45
N GLY A 373 -63.06 95.49 11.31
CA GLY A 373 -64.02 95.18 12.38
C GLY A 373 -64.23 93.68 12.58
N LYS A 374 -63.80 92.85 11.61
CA LYS A 374 -63.97 91.41 11.62
C LYS A 374 -63.07 90.73 12.64
N THR A 375 -63.63 89.98 13.59
CA THR A 375 -62.88 89.31 14.68
C THR A 375 -62.95 87.78 14.63
N ASP A 376 -63.73 87.22 13.73
CA ASP A 376 -63.90 85.78 13.54
C ASP A 376 -62.84 85.16 12.61
N ILE A 377 -61.86 85.93 12.14
CA ILE A 377 -60.74 85.42 11.34
C ILE A 377 -59.81 84.61 12.26
N GLN A 378 -59.62 83.34 11.94
CA GLN A 378 -58.72 82.44 12.66
C GLN A 378 -57.50 82.12 11.79
N ILE A 379 -56.34 81.98 12.44
CA ILE A 379 -55.12 81.45 11.81
C ILE A 379 -54.68 80.19 12.55
N SER A 380 -54.25 79.19 11.78
CA SER A 380 -53.59 78.01 12.31
C SER A 380 -52.11 78.30 12.57
N ASP A 381 -51.52 77.70 13.61
CA ASP A 381 -50.08 77.75 13.79
C ASP A 381 -49.38 76.91 12.70
N VAL A 382 -48.16 77.29 12.32
CA VAL A 382 -47.31 76.41 11.51
C VAL A 382 -46.98 75.18 12.33
N VAL A 383 -47.16 74.00 11.74
CA VAL A 383 -46.91 72.71 12.39
C VAL A 383 -45.43 72.60 12.77
N GLU A 384 -45.14 72.43 14.06
CA GLU A 384 -43.77 72.37 14.60
C GLU A 384 -42.95 71.21 14.01
N ASP A 385 -43.62 70.08 13.74
CA ASP A 385 -43.02 68.91 13.08
C ASP A 385 -42.56 69.23 11.65
N ASP A 386 -43.25 70.11 10.92
CA ASP A 386 -42.86 70.50 9.56
C ASP A 386 -41.60 71.37 9.56
N VAL A 387 -41.49 72.29 10.52
CA VAL A 387 -40.29 73.10 10.74
C VAL A 387 -39.11 72.23 11.16
N THR A 388 -39.36 71.26 12.05
CA THR A 388 -38.36 70.29 12.50
C THR A 388 -37.87 69.43 11.33
N ASN A 389 -38.79 68.86 10.55
CA ASN A 389 -38.49 68.07 9.36
C ASN A 389 -37.68 68.88 8.33
N PHE A 390 -38.06 70.12 8.05
CA PHE A 390 -37.30 71.00 7.16
C PHE A 390 -35.85 71.21 7.66
N ASN A 391 -35.69 71.53 8.94
CA ASN A 391 -34.37 71.75 9.53
C ASN A 391 -33.53 70.46 9.55
N ASP A 392 -34.14 69.29 9.74
CA ASP A 392 -33.45 68.01 9.76
C ASP A 392 -33.02 67.56 8.35
N ILE A 393 -33.83 67.82 7.33
CA ILE A 393 -33.42 67.64 5.92
C ILE A 393 -32.25 68.59 5.61
N LEU A 394 -32.31 69.86 6.02
CA LEU A 394 -31.21 70.81 5.83
C LEU A 394 -29.91 70.35 6.51
N LYS A 395 -29.99 69.86 7.75
CA LYS A 395 -28.84 69.25 8.45
C LYS A 395 -28.27 68.07 7.68
N SER A 396 -29.13 67.23 7.10
CA SER A 396 -28.72 66.07 6.29
C SER A 396 -27.96 66.51 5.02
N ILE A 397 -28.40 67.58 4.37
CA ILE A 397 -27.70 68.20 3.23
C ILE A 397 -26.33 68.76 3.66
N VAL A 398 -26.28 69.50 4.77
CA VAL A 398 -25.01 70.02 5.32
C VAL A 398 -24.04 68.88 5.64
N ALA A 399 -24.54 67.79 6.23
CA ALA A 399 -23.74 66.60 6.49
C ALA A 399 -23.25 65.93 5.19
N LEU A 400 -24.07 65.90 4.13
CA LEU A 400 -23.68 65.37 2.81
C LEU A 400 -22.56 66.21 2.17
N VAL A 401 -22.66 67.55 2.22
CA VAL A 401 -21.59 68.46 1.81
C VAL A 401 -20.31 68.22 2.64
N GLY A 402 -20.47 68.00 3.95
CA GLY A 402 -19.37 67.61 4.84
C GLY A 402 -18.68 66.31 4.40
N LYS A 403 -19.47 65.27 4.05
CA LYS A 403 -18.93 63.99 3.52
C LYS A 403 -18.15 64.22 2.22
N HIS A 404 -18.71 64.98 1.28
CA HIS A 404 -18.05 65.34 0.01
C HIS A 404 -16.71 66.05 0.26
N ASN A 405 -16.71 67.10 1.08
CA ASN A 405 -15.51 67.89 1.38
C ASN A 405 -14.46 67.09 2.15
N ASN A 406 -14.88 66.20 3.04
CA ASN A 406 -13.97 65.27 3.71
C ASN A 406 -13.29 64.34 2.70
N LYS A 407 -14.02 63.83 1.71
CA LYS A 407 -13.43 63.06 0.62
C LYS A 407 -12.46 63.89 -0.22
N THR A 408 -12.81 65.12 -0.61
CA THR A 408 -11.89 65.99 -1.37
C THR A 408 -10.59 66.26 -0.61
N SER A 409 -10.67 66.56 0.69
CA SER A 409 -9.49 66.85 1.52
C SER A 409 -8.63 65.61 1.81
N ASN A 410 -9.25 64.44 1.93
CA ASN A 410 -8.58 63.16 2.21
C ASN A 410 -8.56 62.21 1.00
N PHE A 411 -8.59 62.77 -0.23
CA PHE A 411 -8.90 62.02 -1.46
C PHE A 411 -8.10 60.74 -1.61
N LYS A 412 -6.76 60.82 -1.49
CA LYS A 412 -5.91 59.62 -1.60
C LYS A 412 -6.28 58.53 -0.59
N SER A 413 -6.48 58.91 0.68
CA SER A 413 -6.81 57.95 1.74
C SER A 413 -8.19 57.33 1.54
N GLU A 414 -9.21 58.14 1.27
CA GLU A 414 -10.59 57.64 1.09
C GLU A 414 -10.71 56.79 -0.17
N THR A 415 -10.11 57.20 -1.29
CA THR A 415 -10.05 56.41 -2.52
C THR A 415 -9.30 55.09 -2.31
N SER A 416 -8.18 55.09 -1.56
CA SER A 416 -7.47 53.86 -1.21
C SER A 416 -8.30 52.92 -0.33
N LYS A 417 -9.08 53.44 0.64
CA LYS A 417 -9.99 52.62 1.46
C LYS A 417 -11.05 51.95 0.59
N SER A 418 -11.65 52.68 -0.35
CA SER A 418 -12.64 52.11 -1.29
C SER A 418 -12.03 51.03 -2.18
N LYS A 419 -10.81 51.24 -2.68
CA LYS A 419 -10.08 50.25 -3.48
C LYS A 419 -9.76 48.98 -2.70
N VAL A 420 -9.31 49.09 -1.44
CA VAL A 420 -9.06 47.92 -0.56
C VAL A 420 -10.36 47.19 -0.23
N ALA A 421 -11.46 47.90 0.00
CA ALA A 421 -12.77 47.28 0.22
C ALA A 421 -13.27 46.50 -1.01
N LEU A 422 -13.05 47.04 -2.22
CA LEU A 422 -13.32 46.33 -3.47
C LEU A 422 -12.40 45.12 -3.67
N GLU A 423 -11.11 45.27 -3.39
CA GLU A 423 -10.15 44.15 -3.44
C GLU A 423 -10.58 43.03 -2.49
N LEU A 424 -11.03 43.37 -1.28
CA LEU A 424 -11.60 42.42 -0.32
C LEU A 424 -12.86 41.73 -0.85
N HIS A 425 -13.81 42.49 -1.41
CA HIS A 425 -15.03 41.94 -1.99
C HIS A 425 -14.73 40.93 -3.11
N PHE A 426 -13.93 41.33 -4.11
CA PHE A 426 -13.60 40.46 -5.24
C PHE A 426 -12.79 39.24 -4.81
N ALA A 427 -11.84 39.41 -3.90
CA ALA A 427 -11.07 38.29 -3.35
C ALA A 427 -11.99 37.33 -2.57
N ALA A 428 -12.88 37.85 -1.72
CA ALA A 428 -13.82 37.04 -0.94
C ALA A 428 -14.80 36.28 -1.83
N ALA A 429 -15.37 36.92 -2.86
CA ALA A 429 -16.29 36.28 -3.80
C ALA A 429 -15.63 35.08 -4.50
N GLU A 430 -14.44 35.27 -5.09
CA GLU A 430 -13.74 34.19 -5.80
C GLU A 430 -13.23 33.09 -4.84
N VAL A 431 -12.74 33.46 -3.66
CA VAL A 431 -12.23 32.50 -2.65
C VAL A 431 -13.35 31.63 -2.07
N GLN A 432 -14.51 32.22 -1.80
CA GLN A 432 -15.67 31.50 -1.25
C GLN A 432 -16.31 30.62 -2.32
N GLU A 433 -16.45 31.09 -3.57
CA GLU A 433 -16.98 30.29 -4.68
C GLU A 433 -16.11 29.05 -4.96
N PHE A 434 -14.77 29.19 -4.90
CA PHE A 434 -13.84 28.10 -5.14
C PHE A 434 -13.58 27.20 -3.92
N ASP A 435 -14.00 27.60 -2.71
CA ASP A 435 -13.56 27.02 -1.44
C ASP A 435 -12.03 26.87 -1.36
N TYR A 436 -11.32 28.00 -1.50
CA TYR A 436 -9.86 28.03 -1.48
C TYR A 436 -9.29 27.50 -0.16
N ALA A 437 -9.90 27.87 0.98
CA ALA A 437 -9.43 27.45 2.30
C ALA A 437 -9.60 25.94 2.52
N GLY A 438 -10.73 25.36 2.11
CA GLY A 438 -10.94 23.92 2.16
C GLY A 438 -9.98 23.15 1.25
N SER A 439 -9.77 23.65 0.04
CA SER A 439 -8.84 23.07 -0.95
C SER A 439 -7.38 23.15 -0.50
N GLU A 440 -6.94 24.29 0.06
CA GLU A 440 -5.60 24.47 0.61
C GLU A 440 -5.36 23.56 1.81
N LYS A 441 -6.32 23.48 2.75
CA LYS A 441 -6.24 22.58 3.90
C LYS A 441 -6.11 21.13 3.47
N LYS A 442 -6.97 20.68 2.55
CA LYS A 442 -6.92 19.30 2.00
C LYS A 442 -5.57 18.99 1.36
N CYS A 443 -4.98 19.96 0.64
CA CYS A 443 -3.67 19.80 0.03
C CYS A 443 -2.56 19.68 1.09
N ASN A 444 -2.57 20.53 2.12
CA ASN A 444 -1.60 20.50 3.22
C ASN A 444 -1.71 19.20 4.05
N ASP A 445 -2.94 18.71 4.30
CA ASP A 445 -3.18 17.44 5.00
C ASP A 445 -2.58 16.27 4.20
N LEU A 446 -2.81 16.22 2.88
CA LEU A 446 -2.21 15.23 1.99
C LEU A 446 -0.68 15.30 1.94
N GLU A 447 -0.09 16.51 1.92
CA GLU A 447 1.37 16.70 1.99
C GLU A 447 1.96 16.17 3.31
N SER A 448 1.28 16.42 4.44
CA SER A 448 1.67 15.90 5.76
C SER A 448 1.62 14.38 5.81
N GLU A 449 0.54 13.78 5.29
CA GLU A 449 0.42 12.32 5.15
C GLU A 449 1.51 11.73 4.27
N ALA A 450 1.76 12.30 3.09
CA ALA A 450 2.79 11.83 2.17
C ALA A 450 4.19 11.87 2.81
N LYS A 451 4.47 12.89 3.62
CA LYS A 451 5.73 12.99 4.38
C LYS A 451 5.88 11.89 5.43
N ASN A 452 4.78 11.50 6.08
CA ASN A 452 4.78 10.38 7.02
C ASN A 452 4.94 9.03 6.29
N ASP A 453 4.24 8.84 5.17
CA ASP A 453 4.37 7.66 4.30
C ASP A 453 5.82 7.52 3.81
N HIS A 454 6.49 8.63 3.44
CA HIS A 454 7.89 8.62 3.03
C HIS A 454 8.84 8.14 4.14
N LYS A 455 8.65 8.60 5.37
CA LYS A 455 9.44 8.14 6.53
C LYS A 455 9.26 6.64 6.79
N GLU A 456 8.05 6.13 6.64
CA GLU A 456 7.80 4.69 6.75
C GLU A 456 8.46 3.91 5.62
N ILE A 457 8.39 4.42 4.39
CA ILE A 457 9.08 3.83 3.23
C ILE A 457 10.59 3.78 3.46
N GLU A 458 11.22 4.86 3.96
CA GLU A 458 12.64 4.86 4.31
C GLU A 458 12.96 3.82 5.37
N LYS A 459 12.15 3.73 6.44
CA LYS A 459 12.32 2.75 7.51
C LYS A 459 12.26 1.31 6.98
N ILE A 460 11.24 0.98 6.19
CA ILE A 460 11.09 -0.35 5.58
C ILE A 460 12.24 -0.60 4.58
N SER A 461 12.65 0.40 3.80
CA SER A 461 13.76 0.27 2.85
C SER A 461 15.09 -0.01 3.56
N LEU A 462 15.35 0.61 4.71
CA LEU A 462 16.52 0.33 5.55
C LEU A 462 16.47 -1.09 6.12
N GLU A 463 15.31 -1.53 6.61
CA GLU A 463 15.12 -2.89 7.13
C GLU A 463 15.31 -3.95 6.03
N VAL A 464 14.77 -3.71 4.83
CA VAL A 464 15.00 -4.54 3.63
C VAL A 464 16.48 -4.59 3.30
N GLY A 465 17.18 -3.45 3.26
CA GLY A 465 18.62 -3.39 2.98
C GLY A 465 19.47 -4.14 4.00
N ALA A 466 19.11 -4.07 5.29
CA ALA A 466 19.78 -4.80 6.36
C ALA A 466 19.59 -6.32 6.24
N ILE A 467 18.37 -6.78 5.97
CA ILE A 467 18.07 -8.21 5.74
C ILE A 467 18.77 -8.70 4.47
N GLU A 468 18.79 -7.90 3.40
CA GLU A 468 19.50 -8.25 2.15
C GLU A 468 21.01 -8.35 2.35
N ALA A 469 21.62 -7.45 3.11
CA ALA A 469 23.04 -7.53 3.45
C ALA A 469 23.36 -8.77 4.31
N ALA A 470 22.49 -9.09 5.28
CA ALA A 470 22.61 -10.27 6.11
C ALA A 470 22.42 -11.59 5.32
N LEU A 471 21.65 -11.58 4.23
CA LEU A 471 21.51 -12.69 3.29
C LEU A 471 22.68 -12.78 2.29
N SER A 472 23.30 -11.65 1.94
CA SER A 472 24.40 -11.60 0.97
C SER A 472 25.75 -12.02 1.55
N ASN A 473 25.94 -11.93 2.87
CA ASN A 473 27.21 -12.27 3.54
C ASN A 473 27.45 -13.77 3.73
N GLU A 474 26.48 -14.63 3.42
CA GLU A 474 26.60 -16.09 3.51
C GLU A 474 26.31 -16.74 2.16
N THR A 475 27.07 -16.34 1.13
CA THR A 475 27.30 -17.23 -0.02
C THR A 475 28.08 -18.44 0.49
N VAL A 476 27.35 -19.52 0.83
CA VAL A 476 27.92 -20.88 0.92
C VAL A 476 28.92 -21.02 -0.21
N GLY A 477 30.17 -21.38 0.11
CA GLY A 477 31.30 -21.27 -0.82
C GLY A 477 31.02 -21.94 -2.16
N ALA A 478 30.51 -21.19 -3.13
CA ALA A 478 30.19 -21.67 -4.48
C ALA A 478 31.39 -22.39 -5.08
N LYS A 479 32.56 -21.84 -4.78
CA LYS A 479 33.87 -22.41 -5.09
C LYS A 479 34.07 -23.78 -4.45
N GLU A 480 33.86 -23.91 -3.15
CA GLU A 480 33.99 -25.19 -2.43
C GLU A 480 32.96 -26.23 -2.93
N PHE A 481 31.71 -25.82 -3.17
CA PHE A 481 30.70 -26.69 -3.76
C PHE A 481 31.16 -27.19 -5.13
N ASN A 482 31.60 -26.29 -6.02
CA ASN A 482 32.09 -26.64 -7.35
C ASN A 482 33.31 -27.56 -7.28
N ASP A 483 34.26 -27.29 -6.38
CA ASP A 483 35.44 -28.14 -6.17
C ASP A 483 35.05 -29.55 -5.69
N ILE A 484 34.00 -29.70 -4.89
CA ILE A 484 33.47 -30.99 -4.48
C ILE A 484 32.75 -31.67 -5.64
N LEU A 485 31.92 -30.93 -6.38
CA LEU A 485 31.16 -31.43 -7.53
C LEU A 485 32.07 -31.94 -8.63
N HIS A 486 33.15 -31.21 -8.96
CA HIS A 486 34.13 -31.61 -9.98
C HIS A 486 34.88 -32.88 -9.57
N ARG A 487 35.23 -33.02 -8.29
CA ARG A 487 35.80 -34.26 -7.75
C ARG A 487 34.81 -35.42 -7.78
N PHE A 488 33.53 -35.15 -7.55
CA PHE A 488 32.48 -36.17 -7.62
C PHE A 488 32.27 -36.64 -9.05
N ILE A 489 32.02 -35.75 -10.01
CA ILE A 489 31.67 -36.14 -11.38
C ILE A 489 32.92 -36.51 -12.20
N GLY A 490 34.11 -36.05 -11.80
CA GLY A 490 35.38 -36.28 -12.51
C GLY A 490 35.62 -35.34 -13.70
N ARG A 491 34.78 -34.31 -13.86
CA ARG A 491 34.86 -33.29 -14.92
C ARG A 491 34.45 -31.92 -14.37
N SER A 492 34.93 -30.84 -15.00
CA SER A 492 34.73 -29.45 -14.55
C SER A 492 33.74 -28.65 -15.40
N GLU A 493 33.05 -29.31 -16.34
CA GLU A 493 32.13 -28.64 -17.25
C GLU A 493 30.90 -28.06 -16.54
N LEU A 494 30.48 -28.64 -15.41
CA LEU A 494 29.26 -28.26 -14.71
C LEU A 494 29.59 -27.50 -13.42
N CYS A 495 29.07 -26.29 -13.28
CA CYS A 495 29.33 -25.39 -12.14
C CYS A 495 28.05 -24.74 -11.64
N LEU A 496 27.99 -24.48 -10.33
CA LEU A 496 27.05 -23.54 -9.74
C LEU A 496 27.62 -22.13 -9.76
N ASN A 497 26.82 -21.18 -10.25
CA ASN A 497 27.15 -19.77 -10.20
C ASN A 497 26.03 -18.99 -9.51
N PHE A 498 26.40 -18.08 -8.61
CA PHE A 498 25.42 -17.27 -7.90
C PHE A 498 24.90 -16.15 -8.79
N ASN A 499 23.59 -16.14 -9.06
CA ASN A 499 22.95 -15.07 -9.81
C ASN A 499 22.40 -14.02 -8.84
N GLN A 500 23.04 -12.84 -8.79
CA GLN A 500 22.63 -11.73 -7.91
C GLN A 500 21.21 -11.21 -8.20
N LYS A 501 20.75 -11.26 -9.47
CA LYS A 501 19.41 -10.79 -9.85
C LYS A 501 18.32 -11.78 -9.44
N LYS A 502 18.59 -13.07 -9.57
CA LYS A 502 17.66 -14.17 -9.24
C LYS A 502 17.79 -14.68 -7.80
N LYS A 503 18.79 -14.19 -7.05
CA LYS A 503 19.06 -14.51 -5.64
C LYS A 503 19.18 -16.01 -5.36
N GLY A 504 19.90 -16.71 -6.22
CA GLY A 504 20.14 -18.14 -6.08
C GLY A 504 21.15 -18.68 -7.09
N TYR A 505 21.47 -19.96 -6.99
CA TYR A 505 22.54 -20.57 -7.78
C TYR A 505 22.02 -21.20 -9.06
N GLU A 506 22.55 -20.76 -10.20
CA GLU A 506 22.25 -21.34 -11.51
C GLU A 506 23.31 -22.39 -11.88
N ILE A 507 22.86 -23.46 -12.53
CA ILE A 507 23.74 -24.49 -13.06
C ILE A 507 24.18 -24.06 -14.47
N ILE A 508 25.49 -23.90 -14.66
CA ILE A 508 26.13 -23.47 -15.91
C ILE A 508 27.00 -24.61 -16.45
N ARG A 509 26.91 -24.86 -17.76
CA ARG A 509 27.79 -25.78 -18.48
C ARG A 509 28.87 -24.99 -19.24
N ASN A 510 30.12 -25.43 -19.19
CA ASN A 510 31.29 -24.87 -19.91
C ASN A 510 31.60 -23.39 -19.64
N GLY A 511 31.15 -22.84 -18.50
CA GLY A 511 31.43 -21.46 -18.11
C GLY A 511 30.84 -20.38 -19.03
N VAL A 512 30.00 -20.75 -20.00
CA VAL A 512 29.41 -19.84 -20.98
C VAL A 512 27.93 -20.19 -21.17
N GLY A 513 27.05 -19.20 -21.01
CA GLY A 513 25.63 -19.30 -21.37
C GLY A 513 24.64 -19.12 -20.20
N GLU A 514 23.36 -19.00 -20.57
CA GLU A 514 22.23 -19.14 -19.63
C GLU A 514 22.07 -20.61 -19.21
N HIS A 515 21.41 -20.80 -18.07
CA HIS A 515 21.23 -22.08 -17.37
C HIS A 515 20.96 -23.30 -18.29
N ASP A 516 21.69 -24.39 -18.05
CA ASP A 516 21.47 -25.67 -18.73
C ASP A 516 20.25 -26.40 -18.15
N GLY A 517 19.13 -26.38 -18.88
CA GLY A 517 17.89 -27.04 -18.50
C GLY A 517 17.87 -28.56 -18.71
N ASN A 518 18.90 -29.16 -19.33
CA ASN A 518 18.92 -30.56 -19.74
C ASN A 518 19.95 -31.38 -18.95
N LEU A 519 19.71 -31.53 -17.64
CA LEU A 519 20.54 -32.39 -16.77
C LEU A 519 20.12 -33.85 -16.88
N SER A 520 21.09 -34.75 -16.97
CA SER A 520 20.83 -36.19 -16.85
C SER A 520 20.37 -36.55 -15.43
N GLU A 521 19.67 -37.68 -15.27
CA GLU A 521 19.31 -38.18 -13.93
C GLU A 521 20.53 -38.47 -13.04
N GLY A 522 21.66 -38.86 -13.65
CA GLY A 522 22.95 -39.01 -12.97
C GLY A 522 23.49 -37.67 -12.46
N GLU A 523 23.44 -36.61 -13.28
CA GLU A 523 23.87 -35.25 -12.91
C GLU A 523 22.99 -34.67 -11.79
N LYS A 524 21.66 -34.84 -11.87
CA LYS A 524 20.73 -34.41 -10.81
C LYS A 524 21.04 -35.09 -9.49
N THR A 525 21.26 -36.41 -9.52
CA THR A 525 21.59 -37.20 -8.32
C THR A 525 22.94 -36.77 -7.73
N ALA A 526 23.94 -36.53 -8.59
CA ALA A 526 25.27 -36.05 -8.18
C ALA A 526 25.22 -34.69 -7.47
N ILE A 527 24.55 -33.70 -8.09
CA ILE A 527 24.39 -32.36 -7.52
C ILE A 527 23.66 -32.45 -6.18
N ALA A 528 22.59 -33.23 -6.11
CA ALA A 528 21.82 -33.39 -4.88
C ALA A 528 22.62 -34.06 -3.76
N PHE A 529 23.43 -35.06 -4.10
CA PHE A 529 24.21 -35.78 -3.11
C PHE A 529 25.41 -34.96 -2.61
N VAL A 530 26.08 -34.22 -3.51
CA VAL A 530 27.10 -33.24 -3.13
C VAL A 530 26.51 -32.16 -2.22
N TYR A 531 25.35 -31.63 -2.59
CA TYR A 531 24.63 -30.65 -1.77
C TYR A 531 24.28 -31.18 -0.39
N PHE A 532 23.79 -32.42 -0.29
CA PHE A 532 23.55 -33.07 0.98
C PHE A 532 24.80 -33.12 1.86
N ILE A 533 25.94 -33.55 1.33
CA ILE A 533 27.20 -33.57 2.08
C ILE A 533 27.68 -32.17 2.48
N THR A 534 27.53 -31.18 1.60
CA THR A 534 27.88 -29.78 1.94
C THR A 534 27.02 -29.29 3.10
N LYS A 535 25.71 -29.55 3.05
CA LYS A 535 24.76 -29.21 4.11
C LYS A 535 25.07 -29.92 5.43
N LEU A 536 25.57 -31.16 5.38
CA LEU A 536 26.03 -31.87 6.59
C LEU A 536 27.17 -31.15 7.32
N LYS A 537 27.92 -30.27 6.66
CA LYS A 537 29.08 -29.55 7.25
C LYS A 537 28.74 -28.12 7.64
N GLU A 538 27.56 -27.63 7.26
CA GLU A 538 27.09 -26.29 7.65
C GLU A 538 26.86 -26.21 9.17
N ASN A 539 26.81 -24.98 9.68
CA ASN A 539 26.54 -24.66 11.10
C ASN A 539 27.49 -25.35 12.10
N GLY A 540 28.71 -25.69 11.66
CA GLY A 540 29.72 -26.34 12.51
C GLY A 540 29.38 -27.78 12.90
N ASN A 541 28.47 -28.44 12.17
CA ASN A 541 28.07 -29.80 12.46
C ASN A 541 29.26 -30.78 12.38
N ASN A 542 29.47 -31.55 13.45
CA ASN A 542 30.54 -32.53 13.53
C ASN A 542 30.04 -33.90 13.07
N ILE A 543 30.55 -34.40 11.94
CA ILE A 543 30.17 -35.70 11.37
C ILE A 543 30.26 -36.85 12.39
N LYS A 544 31.21 -36.79 13.35
CA LYS A 544 31.40 -37.81 14.39
C LYS A 544 30.23 -37.94 15.35
N ASP A 545 29.38 -36.91 15.43
CA ASP A 545 28.19 -36.88 16.26
C ASP A 545 26.90 -37.10 15.45
N THR A 546 27.03 -37.31 14.14
CA THR A 546 25.92 -37.31 13.17
C THR A 546 25.55 -38.72 12.69
N ILE A 547 24.24 -39.02 12.69
CA ILE A 547 23.65 -40.18 12.03
C ILE A 547 23.33 -39.79 10.58
N VAL A 548 23.88 -40.51 9.62
CA VAL A 548 23.68 -40.26 8.19
C VAL A 548 22.89 -41.40 7.58
N VAL A 549 21.83 -41.07 6.84
CA VAL A 549 21.02 -42.05 6.11
C VAL A 549 21.04 -41.68 4.64
N VAL A 550 21.38 -42.64 3.78
CA VAL A 550 21.52 -42.43 2.34
C VAL A 550 20.68 -43.46 1.60
N ASP A 551 19.62 -43.00 0.93
CA ASP A 551 18.70 -43.81 0.15
C ASP A 551 19.00 -43.66 -1.34
N ASP A 552 19.53 -44.73 -1.96
CA ASP A 552 19.88 -44.81 -3.37
C ASP A 552 20.71 -43.60 -3.88
N PRO A 553 21.98 -43.46 -3.46
CA PRO A 553 22.85 -42.35 -3.90
C PRO A 553 23.31 -42.43 -5.36
N VAL A 554 22.83 -43.43 -6.10
CA VAL A 554 23.15 -43.67 -7.51
C VAL A 554 21.84 -43.90 -8.27
N SER A 555 21.66 -43.20 -9.39
CA SER A 555 20.55 -43.48 -10.30
C SER A 555 20.74 -44.84 -10.99
N SER A 556 19.64 -45.58 -11.17
CA SER A 556 19.63 -46.87 -11.87
C SER A 556 20.16 -46.81 -13.31
N PHE A 557 20.20 -45.62 -13.90
CA PHE A 557 20.58 -45.38 -15.30
C PHE A 557 22.06 -45.04 -15.49
N ASP A 558 22.84 -44.86 -14.42
CA ASP A 558 24.21 -44.36 -14.53
C ASP A 558 25.26 -45.28 -13.89
N SER A 559 25.77 -46.23 -14.68
CA SER A 559 26.88 -47.09 -14.29
C SER A 559 28.20 -46.34 -14.14
N ASN A 560 28.37 -45.19 -14.80
CA ASN A 560 29.61 -44.42 -14.81
C ASN A 560 29.85 -43.66 -13.50
N HIS A 561 28.79 -43.30 -12.77
CA HIS A 561 28.89 -42.58 -11.49
C HIS A 561 28.92 -43.48 -10.25
N LEU A 562 28.84 -44.79 -10.41
CA LEU A 562 28.75 -45.74 -9.29
C LEU A 562 29.99 -45.70 -8.38
N PHE A 563 31.21 -45.70 -8.97
CA PHE A 563 32.46 -45.63 -8.21
C PHE A 563 32.66 -44.27 -7.54
N HIS A 564 32.25 -43.20 -8.22
CA HIS A 564 32.31 -41.83 -7.69
C HIS A 564 31.40 -41.67 -6.46
N ALA A 565 30.15 -42.12 -6.55
CA ALA A 565 29.22 -42.10 -5.43
C ALA A 565 29.72 -42.92 -4.24
N TYR A 566 30.30 -44.10 -4.48
CA TYR A 566 30.87 -44.94 -3.42
C TYR A 566 32.08 -44.27 -2.76
N SER A 567 33.04 -43.80 -3.57
CA SER A 567 34.26 -43.13 -3.09
C SER A 567 33.92 -41.87 -2.29
N PHE A 568 32.95 -41.08 -2.78
CA PHE A 568 32.49 -39.88 -2.12
C PHE A 568 31.78 -40.18 -0.80
N LEU A 569 30.81 -41.12 -0.79
CA LEU A 569 30.14 -41.55 0.44
C LEU A 569 31.16 -42.02 1.49
N ARG A 570 32.09 -42.89 1.10
CA ARG A 570 33.11 -43.41 2.01
C ARG A 570 33.96 -42.27 2.57
N THR A 571 34.48 -41.40 1.73
CA THR A 571 35.38 -40.31 2.16
C THR A 571 34.69 -39.34 3.11
N GLN A 572 33.41 -39.03 2.88
CA GLN A 572 32.68 -38.02 3.64
C GLN A 572 32.03 -38.58 4.90
N CYS A 573 31.65 -39.87 4.91
CA CYS A 573 30.86 -40.47 5.99
C CYS A 573 31.61 -41.56 6.79
N THR A 574 32.90 -41.83 6.53
CA THR A 574 33.70 -42.80 7.33
C THR A 574 33.79 -42.40 8.81
N GLU A 575 33.74 -41.12 9.14
CA GLU A 575 33.79 -40.69 10.53
C GLU A 575 32.40 -40.55 11.16
N ALA A 576 31.31 -40.83 10.43
CA ALA A 576 29.94 -40.69 10.93
C ALA A 576 29.70 -41.47 12.23
N LYS A 577 28.87 -40.91 13.12
CA LYS A 577 28.42 -41.59 14.35
C LYS A 577 27.71 -42.89 14.01
N GLN A 578 26.87 -42.85 12.99
CA GLN A 578 26.17 -44.01 12.45
C GLN A 578 25.81 -43.75 10.98
N LEU A 579 25.90 -44.77 10.12
CA LEU A 579 25.59 -44.68 8.70
C LEU A 579 24.61 -45.78 8.30
N PHE A 580 23.52 -45.39 7.65
CA PHE A 580 22.59 -46.29 6.97
C PHE A 580 22.68 -46.05 5.46
N VAL A 581 22.96 -47.10 4.70
CA VAL A 581 22.97 -47.06 3.24
C VAL A 581 21.90 -48.00 2.73
N LEU A 582 20.92 -47.47 1.99
CA LEU A 582 19.86 -48.24 1.37
C LEU A 582 20.11 -48.23 -0.14
N THR A 583 20.11 -49.41 -0.78
CA THR A 583 20.35 -49.49 -2.22
C THR A 583 19.56 -50.61 -2.89
N HIS A 584 19.09 -50.37 -4.13
CA HIS A 584 18.63 -51.43 -5.04
C HIS A 584 19.70 -51.89 -6.03
N ASN A 585 20.77 -51.12 -6.20
CA ASN A 585 21.85 -51.44 -7.12
C ASN A 585 22.81 -52.45 -6.47
N PHE A 586 22.86 -53.68 -7.00
CA PHE A 586 23.67 -54.76 -6.44
C PHE A 586 25.18 -54.51 -6.56
N THR A 587 25.64 -53.87 -7.63
CA THR A 587 27.06 -53.51 -7.79
C THR A 587 27.47 -52.48 -6.75
N TYR A 588 26.62 -51.47 -6.50
CA TYR A 588 26.86 -50.48 -5.44
C TYR A 588 26.82 -51.13 -4.05
N PHE A 589 25.86 -52.04 -3.82
CA PHE A 589 25.78 -52.84 -2.60
C PHE A 589 27.10 -53.59 -2.34
N LYS A 590 27.67 -54.26 -3.35
CA LYS A 590 28.96 -54.96 -3.20
C LYS A 590 30.08 -54.03 -2.75
N LEU A 591 30.22 -52.85 -3.36
CA LEU A 591 31.27 -51.90 -2.97
C LEU A 591 31.15 -51.45 -1.50
N VAL A 592 29.94 -51.10 -1.07
CA VAL A 592 29.68 -50.70 0.32
C VAL A 592 29.84 -51.88 1.27
N ARG A 593 29.37 -53.07 0.87
CA ARG A 593 29.53 -54.31 1.63
C ARG A 593 30.99 -54.63 1.86
N ASP A 594 31.82 -54.59 0.83
CA ASP A 594 33.23 -54.92 0.93
C ASP A 594 33.97 -53.92 1.84
N TRP A 595 33.59 -52.64 1.81
CA TRP A 595 34.05 -51.64 2.77
C TRP A 595 33.66 -51.98 4.22
N PHE A 596 32.40 -52.32 4.47
CA PHE A 596 31.89 -52.65 5.80
C PHE A 596 32.52 -53.95 6.33
N THR A 597 32.60 -54.99 5.51
CA THR A 597 33.27 -56.26 5.84
C THR A 597 34.75 -56.06 6.15
N GLY A 598 35.46 -55.25 5.36
CA GLY A 598 36.85 -54.88 5.64
C GLY A 598 37.00 -54.16 6.99
N THR A 599 36.04 -53.31 7.35
CA THR A 599 35.99 -52.64 8.65
C THR A 599 35.79 -53.63 9.80
N ASN A 600 34.84 -54.57 9.68
CA ASN A 600 34.64 -55.63 10.68
C ASN A 600 35.89 -56.51 10.83
N ARG A 601 36.50 -56.97 9.72
CA ARG A 601 37.75 -57.75 9.76
C ARG A 601 38.86 -57.03 10.54
N ASN A 602 39.03 -55.74 10.33
CA ASN A 602 40.02 -54.95 11.06
C ASN A 602 39.68 -54.77 12.55
N ARG A 603 38.39 -54.67 12.91
CA ARG A 603 37.94 -54.59 14.30
C ARG A 603 38.15 -55.91 15.05
N VAL A 604 37.76 -57.03 14.44
CA VAL A 604 37.91 -58.38 14.99
C VAL A 604 39.38 -58.71 15.19
N LYS A 605 40.25 -58.38 14.22
CA LYS A 605 41.72 -58.50 14.40
C LYS A 605 42.28 -57.72 15.59
N LYS A 606 41.61 -56.64 16.01
CA LYS A 606 41.97 -55.83 17.19
C LYS A 606 41.20 -56.24 18.46
N GLY A 607 40.50 -57.39 18.45
CA GLY A 607 39.72 -57.88 19.59
C GLY A 607 38.40 -57.15 19.85
N ASN A 608 37.93 -56.31 18.91
CA ASN A 608 36.66 -55.61 19.05
C ASN A 608 35.53 -56.37 18.33
N ALA A 609 34.32 -56.31 18.90
CA ALA A 609 33.13 -56.85 18.25
C ALA A 609 32.84 -56.17 16.90
N GLU A 610 32.18 -56.92 16.02
CA GLU A 610 31.62 -56.42 14.77
C GLU A 610 30.66 -55.25 15.04
N ASN A 611 30.66 -54.29 14.12
CA ASN A 611 29.84 -53.09 14.24
C ASN A 611 29.29 -52.61 12.88
N CYS A 612 29.34 -53.50 11.88
CA CYS A 612 28.79 -53.29 10.56
C CYS A 612 27.85 -54.45 10.25
N PHE A 613 26.60 -54.17 9.91
CA PHE A 613 25.56 -55.18 9.73
C PHE A 613 24.82 -55.00 8.41
N PHE A 614 24.27 -56.12 7.92
CA PHE A 614 23.69 -56.24 6.58
C PHE A 614 22.24 -56.72 6.68
N TYR A 615 21.36 -56.07 5.93
CA TYR A 615 19.91 -56.31 5.95
C TYR A 615 19.35 -56.41 4.54
N ARG A 616 18.20 -57.08 4.42
CA ARG A 616 17.41 -57.16 3.19
C ARG A 616 15.99 -56.65 3.43
N LEU A 617 15.44 -55.94 2.45
CA LEU A 617 14.03 -55.56 2.42
C LEU A 617 13.28 -56.44 1.43
N ASP A 618 12.33 -57.20 1.94
CA ASP A 618 11.46 -58.07 1.18
C ASP A 618 10.05 -57.48 1.10
N ALA A 619 9.34 -57.79 0.03
CA ALA A 619 7.91 -57.54 -0.08
C ALA A 619 7.21 -58.86 -0.41
N PRO A 620 6.85 -59.67 0.62
CA PRO A 620 6.21 -60.96 0.40
C PRO A 620 4.93 -60.82 -0.42
N PRO A 621 4.54 -61.86 -1.18
CA PRO A 621 3.26 -61.90 -1.86
C PRO A 621 2.12 -61.71 -0.84
N GLY A 622 1.27 -60.70 -1.05
CA GLY A 622 0.15 -60.39 -0.16
C GLY A 622 -0.62 -59.16 -0.63
N SER A 623 -1.91 -59.11 -0.32
CA SER A 623 -2.78 -57.95 -0.59
C SER A 623 -3.42 -57.47 0.71
N PRO A 624 -3.16 -56.23 1.17
CA PRO A 624 -2.25 -55.27 0.55
C PRO A 624 -0.78 -55.71 0.64
N ARG A 625 0.04 -55.24 -0.31
CA ARG A 625 1.49 -55.45 -0.32
C ARG A 625 2.09 -54.90 0.98
N HIS A 626 2.95 -55.67 1.63
CA HIS A 626 3.64 -55.25 2.85
C HIS A 626 5.15 -55.47 2.76
N SER A 627 5.93 -54.74 3.56
CA SER A 627 7.39 -54.81 3.61
C SER A 627 7.88 -55.48 4.89
N LEU A 628 8.96 -56.26 4.77
CA LEU A 628 9.69 -56.86 5.87
C LEU A 628 11.17 -56.48 5.78
N LEU A 629 11.71 -55.90 6.85
CA LEU A 629 13.14 -55.78 7.04
C LEU A 629 13.64 -57.05 7.74
N VAL A 630 14.59 -57.75 7.12
CA VAL A 630 15.17 -58.99 7.64
C VAL A 630 16.69 -58.90 7.63
N ASP A 631 17.35 -59.76 8.39
CA ASP A 631 18.81 -59.91 8.31
C ASP A 631 19.18 -60.42 6.91
N ALA A 632 20.26 -59.88 6.34
CA ALA A 632 20.74 -60.39 5.05
C ALA A 632 21.17 -61.85 5.22
N ASP A 633 20.96 -62.68 4.19
CA ASP A 633 21.48 -64.04 4.19
C ASP A 633 23.00 -64.03 4.02
N ASP A 634 23.66 -65.10 4.47
CA ASP A 634 25.10 -65.27 4.31
C ASP A 634 25.52 -65.30 2.83
N SER A 635 24.62 -65.71 1.94
CA SER A 635 24.85 -65.65 0.49
C SER A 635 25.06 -64.23 -0.03
N LEU A 636 24.36 -63.26 0.56
CA LEU A 636 24.47 -61.84 0.20
C LEU A 636 25.71 -61.19 0.82
N LYS A 637 26.10 -61.64 2.03
CA LYS A 637 27.26 -61.14 2.78
C LYS A 637 28.60 -61.66 2.27
N ASN A 638 28.70 -62.97 2.02
CA ASN A 638 29.98 -63.66 1.95
C ASN A 638 30.51 -63.85 0.53
N TYR A 639 29.66 -63.80 -0.50
CA TYR A 639 30.09 -64.10 -1.87
C TYR A 639 30.21 -62.85 -2.76
N GLY A 640 31.41 -62.65 -3.32
CA GLY A 640 31.70 -61.57 -4.27
C GLY A 640 31.18 -61.83 -5.69
N SER A 641 31.04 -63.09 -6.08
CA SER A 641 30.51 -63.49 -7.38
C SER A 641 29.70 -64.78 -7.28
N GLU A 642 28.84 -65.01 -8.28
CA GLU A 642 28.08 -66.25 -8.43
C GLU A 642 29.02 -67.47 -8.47
N TYR A 643 30.19 -67.35 -9.11
CA TYR A 643 31.21 -68.41 -9.17
C TYR A 643 31.63 -68.92 -7.79
N HIS A 644 31.93 -68.03 -6.83
CA HIS A 644 32.34 -68.44 -5.48
C HIS A 644 31.20 -69.13 -4.72
N TYR A 645 29.97 -68.63 -4.87
CA TYR A 645 28.78 -69.24 -4.29
C TYR A 645 28.55 -70.65 -4.84
N ILE A 646 28.59 -70.81 -6.17
CA ILE A 646 28.41 -72.10 -6.85
C ILE A 646 29.50 -73.09 -6.43
N PHE A 647 30.77 -72.68 -6.43
CA PHE A 647 31.88 -73.52 -6.01
C PHE A 647 31.66 -74.03 -4.58
N LYS A 648 31.39 -73.13 -3.62
CA LYS A 648 31.18 -73.53 -2.23
C LYS A 648 29.97 -74.43 -2.06
N LYS A 649 28.84 -74.13 -2.70
CA LYS A 649 27.63 -74.97 -2.59
C LYS A 649 27.85 -76.38 -3.11
N LEU A 650 28.49 -76.52 -4.27
CA LEU A 650 28.84 -77.84 -4.79
C LEU A 650 29.90 -78.54 -3.92
N TYR A 651 30.83 -77.79 -3.33
CA TYR A 651 31.85 -78.33 -2.43
C TYR A 651 31.24 -78.84 -1.11
N GLU A 652 30.25 -78.13 -0.56
CA GLU A 652 29.43 -78.60 0.58
C GLU A 652 28.69 -79.89 0.22
N TYR A 653 28.04 -79.95 -0.95
CA TYR A 653 27.35 -81.16 -1.44
C TYR A 653 28.28 -82.35 -1.66
N ARG A 654 29.55 -82.12 -2.03
CA ARG A 654 30.56 -83.17 -2.12
C ARG A 654 30.80 -83.86 -0.77
N ALA A 655 30.67 -83.14 0.35
CA ALA A 655 30.89 -83.68 1.69
C ALA A 655 29.69 -84.48 2.23
N HIS A 656 28.51 -84.37 1.62
CA HIS A 656 27.33 -85.11 2.03
C HIS A 656 27.44 -86.58 1.62
N THR A 657 27.09 -87.53 2.51
CA THR A 657 27.09 -88.96 2.20
C THR A 657 26.03 -89.34 1.16
N THR A 658 24.90 -88.64 1.17
CA THR A 658 23.84 -88.71 0.15
C THR A 658 23.26 -87.32 -0.07
N LEU A 659 22.86 -87.02 -1.31
CA LEU A 659 22.14 -85.78 -1.63
C LEU A 659 20.64 -86.05 -1.58
N ASN A 660 19.88 -85.15 -0.96
CA ASN A 660 18.43 -85.22 -1.08
C ASN A 660 17.98 -84.84 -2.51
N ARG A 661 16.72 -85.12 -2.82
CA ARG A 661 16.19 -84.94 -4.18
C ARG A 661 16.31 -83.48 -4.67
N ASP A 662 16.09 -82.50 -3.79
CA ASP A 662 16.18 -81.07 -4.13
C ASP A 662 17.64 -80.65 -4.40
N GLU A 663 18.58 -81.14 -3.59
CA GLU A 663 20.02 -80.94 -3.78
C GLU A 663 20.52 -81.53 -5.10
N ALA A 664 20.05 -82.74 -5.44
CA ALA A 664 20.36 -83.41 -6.70
C ALA A 664 19.85 -82.62 -7.92
N PHE A 665 18.65 -82.06 -7.87
CA PHE A 665 18.11 -81.21 -8.93
C PHE A 665 18.93 -79.94 -9.17
N LEU A 666 19.41 -79.31 -8.11
CA LEU A 666 20.24 -78.11 -8.22
C LEU A 666 21.66 -78.44 -8.72
N THR A 667 22.15 -79.65 -8.47
CA THR A 667 23.52 -80.06 -8.76
C THR A 667 23.88 -79.94 -10.24
N ALA A 668 23.05 -80.43 -11.17
CA ALA A 668 23.38 -80.42 -12.60
C ALA A 668 23.54 -78.99 -13.16
N ASN A 669 22.64 -78.09 -12.79
CA ASN A 669 22.67 -76.68 -13.21
C ASN A 669 23.89 -75.94 -12.63
N LEU A 670 24.15 -76.13 -11.34
CA LEU A 670 25.30 -75.53 -10.67
C LEU A 670 26.62 -76.08 -11.22
N ALA A 671 26.70 -77.39 -11.44
CA ALA A 671 27.87 -78.09 -11.97
C ALA A 671 28.22 -77.58 -13.38
N ARG A 672 27.22 -77.43 -14.26
CA ARG A 672 27.42 -76.83 -15.58
C ARG A 672 28.03 -75.43 -15.47
N LYS A 673 27.38 -74.56 -14.69
CA LYS A 673 27.84 -73.17 -14.51
C LYS A 673 29.24 -73.11 -13.93
N LEU A 674 29.60 -74.00 -13.00
CA LEU A 674 30.94 -74.06 -12.42
C LEU A 674 32.00 -74.42 -13.47
N VAL A 675 31.78 -75.52 -14.18
CA VAL A 675 32.68 -76.04 -15.23
C VAL A 675 32.86 -75.01 -16.34
N GLU A 676 31.75 -74.45 -16.82
CA GLU A 676 31.75 -73.44 -17.87
C GLU A 676 32.47 -72.16 -17.44
N SER A 677 32.21 -71.67 -16.23
CA SER A 677 32.88 -70.47 -15.70
C SER A 677 34.38 -70.68 -15.53
N PHE A 678 34.79 -71.82 -14.97
CA PHE A 678 36.20 -72.14 -14.75
C PHE A 678 36.95 -72.27 -16.07
N PHE A 679 36.45 -73.09 -17.00
CA PHE A 679 37.13 -73.28 -18.28
C PHE A 679 37.05 -72.07 -19.19
N THR A 680 36.00 -71.25 -19.12
CA THR A 680 35.97 -69.96 -19.83
C THR A 680 37.06 -69.03 -19.34
N PHE A 681 37.33 -68.99 -18.03
CA PHE A 681 38.42 -68.21 -17.47
C PHE A 681 39.80 -68.75 -17.89
N LYS A 682 39.99 -70.08 -17.84
CA LYS A 682 41.26 -70.74 -18.20
C LYS A 682 41.55 -70.74 -19.71
N TYR A 683 40.50 -70.89 -20.53
CA TYR A 683 40.57 -71.06 -21.99
C TYR A 683 39.60 -70.11 -22.73
N PRO A 684 39.81 -68.78 -22.64
CA PRO A 684 38.83 -67.78 -23.10
C PRO A 684 38.55 -67.78 -24.61
N ARG A 685 39.43 -68.38 -25.43
CA ARG A 685 39.25 -68.47 -26.89
C ARG A 685 38.02 -69.29 -27.32
N ARG A 686 37.52 -70.18 -26.46
CA ARG A 686 36.44 -71.15 -26.78
C ARG A 686 35.15 -70.89 -25.99
N ARG A 687 35.01 -69.71 -25.40
CA ARG A 687 33.94 -69.33 -24.44
C ARG A 687 32.48 -69.52 -24.87
N SER A 688 32.22 -69.75 -26.15
CA SER A 688 30.85 -69.92 -26.69
C SER A 688 30.41 -71.38 -26.81
N ASP A 689 31.29 -72.35 -26.50
CA ASP A 689 31.01 -73.78 -26.65
C ASP A 689 31.63 -74.58 -25.50
N ILE A 690 30.76 -75.07 -24.60
CA ILE A 690 31.18 -75.84 -23.43
C ILE A 690 31.88 -77.15 -23.79
N SER A 691 31.52 -77.79 -24.90
CA SER A 691 32.18 -79.03 -25.36
C SER A 691 33.63 -78.75 -25.75
N GLN A 692 33.87 -77.65 -26.48
CA GLN A 692 35.21 -77.22 -26.86
C GLN A 692 36.05 -76.74 -25.67
N LEU A 693 35.42 -76.13 -24.66
CA LEU A 693 36.06 -75.75 -23.39
C LEU A 693 36.51 -76.98 -22.60
N MET A 694 35.63 -77.97 -22.46
CA MET A 694 35.93 -79.25 -21.81
C MET A 694 37.01 -80.03 -22.57
N GLU A 695 37.03 -79.99 -23.90
CA GLU A 695 38.08 -80.60 -24.71
C GLU A 695 39.45 -79.91 -24.49
N ALA A 696 39.46 -78.59 -24.34
CA ALA A 696 40.69 -77.87 -23.99
C ALA A 696 41.16 -78.22 -22.58
N GLY A 697 40.23 -78.34 -21.63
CA GLY A 697 40.51 -78.69 -20.23
C GLY A 697 40.93 -80.13 -20.00
N LEU A 698 40.67 -81.04 -20.94
CA LEU A 698 41.15 -82.42 -20.90
C LEU A 698 42.62 -82.54 -21.33
N LYS A 699 43.12 -81.58 -22.10
CA LYS A 699 44.49 -81.60 -22.61
C LYS A 699 45.48 -81.60 -21.44
N ASP A 700 46.45 -82.51 -21.50
CA ASP A 700 47.50 -82.68 -20.49
C ASP A 700 47.01 -83.22 -19.12
N CYS A 701 45.77 -83.71 -19.03
CA CYS A 701 45.28 -84.48 -17.88
C CYS A 701 45.75 -85.95 -17.94
N THR A 702 46.03 -86.53 -16.78
CA THR A 702 46.45 -87.94 -16.56
C THR A 702 45.48 -88.74 -15.69
N ILE A 703 44.74 -88.07 -14.81
CA ILE A 703 43.76 -88.64 -13.89
C ILE A 703 42.35 -88.56 -14.51
N THR A 704 42.00 -87.43 -15.11
CA THR A 704 40.74 -87.22 -15.83
C THR A 704 40.86 -87.79 -17.24
N THR A 705 40.05 -88.82 -17.55
CA THR A 705 40.05 -89.49 -18.85
C THR A 705 38.98 -88.95 -19.80
N PRO A 706 39.05 -89.21 -21.12
CA PRO A 706 38.00 -88.86 -22.07
C PRO A 706 36.62 -89.40 -21.68
N GLU A 707 36.55 -90.62 -21.11
CA GLU A 707 35.31 -91.24 -20.64
C GLU A 707 34.72 -90.46 -19.45
N LEU A 708 35.56 -90.01 -18.53
CA LEU A 708 35.14 -89.20 -17.39
C LEU A 708 34.61 -87.83 -17.84
N LYS A 709 35.31 -87.19 -18.78
CA LYS A 709 34.86 -85.94 -19.42
C LYS A 709 33.50 -86.13 -20.12
N GLU A 710 33.32 -87.21 -20.89
CA GLU A 710 32.04 -87.50 -21.55
C GLU A 710 30.93 -87.78 -20.53
N LYS A 711 31.21 -88.51 -19.43
CA LYS A 711 30.26 -88.71 -18.31
C LYS A 711 29.80 -87.38 -17.71
N ILE A 712 30.75 -86.49 -17.37
CA ILE A 712 30.45 -85.17 -16.83
C ILE A 712 29.65 -84.35 -17.85
N TYR A 713 30.08 -84.32 -19.12
CA TYR A 713 29.42 -83.57 -20.18
C TYR A 713 27.98 -84.03 -20.40
N ARG A 714 27.74 -85.34 -20.47
CA ARG A 714 26.40 -85.92 -20.61
C ARG A 714 25.52 -85.58 -19.42
N PHE A 715 26.03 -85.71 -18.20
CA PHE A 715 25.27 -85.39 -16.99
C PHE A 715 24.86 -83.90 -16.97
N ILE A 716 25.82 -82.99 -17.11
CA ILE A 716 25.52 -81.55 -17.06
C ILE A 716 24.68 -81.13 -18.26
N ASN A 717 24.85 -81.72 -19.45
CA ASN A 717 24.09 -81.32 -20.62
C ASN A 717 22.67 -81.88 -20.64
N LYS A 718 22.47 -83.11 -20.14
CA LYS A 718 21.15 -83.75 -20.04
C LYS A 718 20.29 -83.10 -18.96
N TYR A 719 20.86 -82.87 -17.77
CA TYR A 719 20.09 -82.47 -16.58
C TYR A 719 20.10 -80.96 -16.31
N SER A 720 20.83 -80.14 -17.08
CA SER A 720 20.78 -78.68 -16.96
C SER A 720 19.82 -77.99 -17.94
N HIS A 721 19.29 -78.71 -18.92
CA HIS A 721 18.45 -78.16 -19.99
C HIS A 721 17.05 -78.74 -19.91
N SER A 722 16.03 -77.90 -20.06
CA SER A 722 14.60 -78.29 -19.99
C SER A 722 14.02 -78.67 -21.35
N ASP A 723 14.84 -79.07 -22.33
CA ASP A 723 14.36 -79.30 -23.70
C ASP A 723 13.49 -80.55 -23.84
N VAL A 724 13.42 -81.41 -22.82
CA VAL A 724 12.52 -82.58 -22.77
C VAL A 724 11.95 -82.74 -21.36
N ILE A 725 10.62 -82.79 -21.23
CA ILE A 725 9.96 -83.25 -19.99
C ILE A 725 10.06 -84.77 -19.97
N GLU A 726 11.03 -85.33 -19.23
CA GLU A 726 11.12 -86.77 -19.03
C GLU A 726 9.98 -87.24 -18.10
N ILE A 727 9.17 -88.20 -18.57
CA ILE A 727 7.93 -88.69 -17.93
C ILE A 727 8.20 -89.94 -17.06
N THR A 728 9.47 -90.35 -16.89
CA THR A 728 9.86 -91.58 -16.17
C THR A 728 10.49 -91.29 -14.81
N GLU A 729 10.08 -92.04 -13.78
CA GLU A 729 10.57 -91.90 -12.38
C GLU A 729 12.09 -92.12 -12.25
N GLU A 730 12.69 -92.91 -13.15
CA GLU A 730 14.13 -93.22 -13.20
C GLU A 730 15.02 -91.99 -13.39
N SER A 731 14.52 -90.89 -13.99
CA SER A 731 15.34 -89.68 -14.23
C SER A 731 15.75 -89.00 -12.92
N ALA A 732 14.85 -88.95 -11.94
CA ALA A 732 15.11 -88.36 -10.64
C ALA A 732 16.00 -89.27 -9.76
N GLU A 733 15.85 -90.59 -9.88
CA GLU A 733 16.71 -91.56 -9.19
C GLU A 733 18.13 -91.56 -9.76
N ASN A 734 18.28 -91.51 -11.09
CA ASN A 734 19.58 -91.39 -11.75
C ASN A 734 20.26 -90.05 -11.43
N LEU A 735 19.50 -88.95 -11.39
CA LEU A 735 20.01 -87.66 -10.98
C LEU A 735 20.52 -87.70 -9.53
N ALA A 736 19.76 -88.26 -8.60
CA ALA A 736 20.17 -88.40 -7.20
C ALA A 736 21.38 -89.35 -7.03
N GLY A 737 21.40 -90.48 -7.74
CA GLY A 737 22.45 -91.49 -7.66
C GLY A 737 23.79 -91.04 -8.27
N GLU A 738 23.75 -90.30 -9.39
CA GLU A 738 24.97 -89.87 -10.10
C GLU A 738 25.50 -88.50 -9.66
N SER A 739 24.64 -87.62 -9.10
CA SER A 739 25.02 -86.25 -8.69
C SER A 739 26.27 -86.23 -7.80
N HIS A 740 26.31 -87.08 -6.77
CA HIS A 740 27.44 -87.09 -5.84
C HIS A 740 28.75 -87.51 -6.53
N SER A 741 28.72 -88.55 -7.38
CA SER A 741 29.88 -89.00 -8.15
C SER A 741 30.36 -87.92 -9.12
N VAL A 742 29.45 -87.27 -9.86
CA VAL A 742 29.79 -86.25 -10.84
C VAL A 742 30.39 -85.00 -10.19
N ILE A 743 29.87 -84.55 -9.05
CA ILE A 743 30.49 -83.46 -8.27
C ILE A 743 31.94 -83.80 -7.92
N GLY A 744 32.18 -85.01 -7.38
CA GLY A 744 33.52 -85.47 -7.04
C GLY A 744 34.47 -85.45 -8.24
N ASN A 745 34.01 -85.96 -9.39
CA ASN A 745 34.77 -85.99 -10.63
C ASN A 745 35.06 -84.57 -11.17
N ILE A 746 34.10 -83.65 -11.06
CA ILE A 746 34.30 -82.25 -11.45
C ILE A 746 35.40 -81.62 -10.58
N PHE A 747 35.33 -81.73 -9.26
CA PHE A 747 36.37 -81.14 -8.41
C PHE A 747 37.74 -81.79 -8.59
N GLN A 748 37.82 -83.11 -8.83
CA GLN A 748 39.06 -83.79 -9.21
C GLN A 748 39.64 -83.20 -10.50
N TRP A 749 38.78 -82.95 -11.49
CA TRP A 749 39.21 -82.38 -12.76
C TRP A 749 39.66 -80.92 -12.63
N LEU A 750 38.95 -80.12 -11.83
CA LEU A 750 39.36 -78.74 -11.51
C LEU A 750 40.72 -78.71 -10.79
N GLU A 751 40.94 -79.61 -9.83
CA GLU A 751 42.20 -79.76 -9.11
C GLU A 751 43.35 -80.18 -10.03
N GLU A 752 43.11 -81.10 -10.96
CA GLU A 752 44.11 -81.54 -11.91
C GLU A 752 44.51 -80.45 -12.90
N VAL A 753 43.54 -79.69 -13.42
CA VAL A 753 43.79 -78.63 -14.40
C VAL A 753 44.45 -77.41 -13.76
N ASP A 754 44.08 -77.06 -12.53
CA ASP A 754 44.67 -75.94 -11.79
C ASP A 754 44.62 -76.14 -10.27
N LYS A 755 45.57 -76.94 -9.76
CA LYS A 755 45.70 -77.23 -8.33
C LYS A 755 45.78 -75.98 -7.46
N LYS A 756 46.54 -74.97 -7.91
CA LYS A 756 46.73 -73.73 -7.14
C LYS A 756 45.41 -72.96 -6.98
N HIS A 757 44.67 -72.78 -8.07
CA HIS A 757 43.36 -72.12 -8.01
C HIS A 757 42.39 -72.92 -7.14
N TYR A 758 42.38 -74.25 -7.29
CA TYR A 758 41.53 -75.14 -6.50
C TYR A 758 41.82 -75.06 -5.00
N ASP A 759 43.09 -75.11 -4.59
CA ASP A 759 43.51 -75.02 -3.17
C ASP A 759 43.09 -73.68 -2.54
N GLU A 760 43.26 -72.56 -3.26
CA GLU A 760 42.81 -71.22 -2.81
C GLU A 760 41.28 -71.16 -2.69
N MET A 761 40.55 -71.76 -3.65
CA MET A 761 39.10 -71.81 -3.61
C MET A 761 38.56 -72.66 -2.45
N ILE A 762 39.26 -73.72 -2.05
CA ILE A 762 38.92 -74.49 -0.84
C ILE A 762 39.06 -73.62 0.42
N GLN A 763 40.15 -72.86 0.52
CA GLN A 763 40.34 -71.94 1.67
C GLN A 763 39.22 -70.91 1.73
N VAL A 764 38.80 -70.36 0.59
CA VAL A 764 37.64 -69.45 0.52
C VAL A 764 36.33 -70.15 0.87
N ALA A 765 36.17 -71.42 0.49
CA ALA A 765 34.95 -72.17 0.78
C ALA A 765 34.81 -72.56 2.26
N THR A 766 35.93 -72.77 2.95
CA THR A 766 36.01 -73.26 4.34
C THR A 766 36.23 -72.16 5.39
N ALA A 767 36.59 -70.95 4.96
CA ALA A 767 36.59 -69.73 5.77
C ALA A 767 35.19 -69.15 5.96
#